data_AF-A0A2G5SHF3-F1
#
_entry.id   AF-A0A2G5SHF3-F1
#
_cell.length_a   1.000
_cell.length_b   1.000
_cell.length_c   1.000
_cell.angle_alpha   90.00
_cell.angle_beta   90.00
_cell.angle_gamma   90.00
#
_symmetry.space_group_name_H-M   'P 1'
#
loop_
_entity.id
_entity.type
_entity.pdbx_description
1 polymer ?
#
loop_
_entity_poly.entity_id
_entity_poly.type
_entity_poly.pdbx_seq_one_letter_code
_entity_poly.pdbx_strand_id
1 'polypeptide(L)'
;MPWIHVRMGLVSRIVDRANKANGELERVRKQMSQSKMMFHGNLKLVREERDKMKGMLKEALHGNMVLSRENEDLRQKLSIAEKQVKILTRDVERLSTENRKRKSELYQSKEKEKEKLAKEREKWEKQQKPCRKPFDSLTNYFAQKSRTDEGQEDSEHFYMHIIKELDRRMVHKSLFTPLEAFCIYHSLEWTRQMYSELKRWYKTLGMLDPFPSLEQVKKVEDSVGSKELFTVEEKRVVGAKGEKLVTVVQLNNVVEYVTTRVQQLYDSEKLEFPDGCKGKLWLAVMGDKGSEEVKLCLAIGNVARPNSCHHLIPLGYYTDDENSATLLEHLGNVVEQVNQLTSVTIETRSGPLTIKIQQFLGGDMKFMYEMLGHQGGSSTLSCMKCYAPGRGVCMHAYVPRSPVERRSIDSYASDSLKKGLARKNVKEGSMVVFPQISTDNLIPSTLHILMGLCQKFAFDELKQMANEQDKAGVPKYSEKEKKKHEAAIAKLEEEVEVVSSDLKAMECIDGALENFLACRIDASQIDTDQECLAKMCLFRDRSMENSSSHGFQKDVCSGCKKLIHGVCGGIWIQQQWDQYHSPDYVFLCFHCQGLTGPRIQHQSKQTLTFLEKEKLEIEEKLKVATEEYDHVSSLWKGKGNTRKRLDNIWKTLGAVPSPHKQTFTGNHTIRLLKEAAIEKYCDIFPPSSKLSHIKEFLKNMGKFALLCVPRDLTDDEIVELDECIKNAFENVRHSSPQAFVTPKMHFLLEHTVEFAIQHRSIARTSEQGLEAIHRALNRMKLRYSTVPHNKERHTLCFRSLLYRNYSSDLN
;
A
#
# COMPACT_ATOMS: atom_id res chain seq x y z
N MET A 1 -16.46 -96.29 -40.07
CA MET A 1 -16.52 -95.93 -38.63
C MET A 1 -15.10 -95.62 -38.13
N PRO A 2 -14.87 -94.85 -37.06
CA PRO A 2 -15.02 -93.41 -36.92
C PRO A 2 -13.70 -92.78 -36.40
N TRP A 3 -12.56 -93.03 -37.06
CA TRP A 3 -11.23 -92.67 -36.52
C TRP A 3 -10.51 -91.51 -37.22
N ILE A 4 -10.88 -91.11 -38.44
CA ILE A 4 -10.17 -90.06 -39.20
C ILE A 4 -10.76 -88.66 -38.95
N HIS A 5 -12.08 -88.53 -38.78
CA HIS A 5 -12.71 -87.23 -38.46
C HIS A 5 -12.43 -86.72 -37.03
N VAL A 6 -12.17 -87.61 -36.07
CA VAL A 6 -11.82 -87.21 -34.70
C VAL A 6 -10.41 -86.62 -34.64
N ARG A 7 -9.48 -87.09 -35.47
CA ARG A 7 -8.07 -86.66 -35.47
C ARG A 7 -7.85 -85.27 -36.08
N MET A 8 -8.55 -84.93 -37.18
CA MET A 8 -8.47 -83.58 -37.78
C MET A 8 -9.15 -82.50 -36.93
N GLY A 9 -10.26 -82.83 -36.26
CA GLY A 9 -10.92 -81.90 -35.33
C GLY A 9 -10.11 -81.61 -34.07
N LEU A 10 -9.26 -82.55 -33.63
CA LEU A 10 -8.36 -82.37 -32.50
C LEU A 10 -7.17 -81.47 -32.86
N VAL A 11 -6.56 -81.67 -34.03
CA VAL A 11 -5.40 -80.88 -34.48
C VAL A 11 -5.76 -79.41 -34.73
N SER A 12 -6.91 -79.13 -35.36
CA SER A 12 -7.37 -77.75 -35.55
C SER A 12 -7.60 -77.01 -34.22
N ARG A 13 -8.21 -77.67 -33.24
CA ARG A 13 -8.44 -77.07 -31.90
C ARG A 13 -7.14 -76.87 -31.11
N ILE A 14 -6.13 -77.71 -31.33
CA ILE A 14 -4.81 -77.56 -30.71
C ILE A 14 -4.07 -76.38 -31.34
N VAL A 15 -4.12 -76.21 -32.66
CA VAL A 15 -3.49 -75.08 -33.37
C VAL A 15 -4.18 -73.75 -33.01
N ASP A 16 -5.51 -73.71 -32.95
CA ASP A 16 -6.24 -72.50 -32.54
C ASP A 16 -5.96 -72.12 -31.08
N ARG A 17 -5.85 -73.10 -30.18
CA ARG A 17 -5.43 -72.85 -28.79
C ARG A 17 -3.99 -72.37 -28.70
N ALA A 18 -3.08 -72.93 -29.50
CA ALA A 18 -1.69 -72.51 -29.54
C ALA A 18 -1.54 -71.08 -30.06
N ASN A 19 -2.25 -70.71 -31.14
CA ASN A 19 -2.24 -69.35 -31.68
C ASN A 19 -2.86 -68.33 -30.72
N LYS A 20 -3.95 -68.70 -30.04
CA LYS A 20 -4.58 -67.84 -29.02
C LYS A 20 -3.68 -67.64 -27.81
N ALA A 21 -3.02 -68.71 -27.34
CA ALA A 21 -2.04 -68.64 -26.26
C ALA A 21 -0.82 -67.77 -26.65
N ASN A 22 -0.35 -67.86 -27.90
CA ASN A 22 0.78 -67.06 -28.37
C ASN A 22 0.42 -65.56 -28.48
N GLY A 23 -0.79 -65.24 -28.94
CA GLY A 23 -1.30 -63.86 -28.95
C GLY A 23 -1.48 -63.27 -27.56
N GLU A 24 -1.92 -64.06 -26.59
CA GLU A 24 -1.98 -63.65 -25.17
C GLU A 24 -0.57 -63.43 -24.59
N LEU A 25 0.40 -64.30 -24.92
CA LEU A 25 1.79 -64.17 -24.49
C LEU A 25 2.44 -62.87 -25.01
N GLU A 26 2.18 -62.51 -26.26
CA GLU A 26 2.69 -61.28 -26.89
C GLU A 26 2.10 -60.03 -26.24
N ARG A 27 0.80 -60.08 -25.90
CA ARG A 27 0.09 -58.98 -25.23
C ARG A 27 0.60 -58.77 -23.80
N VAL A 28 0.85 -59.85 -23.07
CA VAL A 28 1.46 -59.82 -21.72
C VAL A 28 2.90 -59.26 -21.77
N ARG A 29 3.70 -59.64 -22.77
CA ARG A 29 5.05 -59.07 -22.96
C ARG A 29 5.01 -57.56 -23.20
N LYS A 30 4.07 -57.09 -24.02
CA LYS A 30 3.92 -55.66 -24.31
C LYS A 30 3.46 -54.86 -23.08
N GLN A 31 2.53 -55.41 -22.29
CA GLN A 31 2.13 -54.83 -21.00
C GLN A 31 3.29 -54.79 -20.00
N MET A 32 4.08 -55.87 -19.87
CA MET A 32 5.26 -55.88 -19.02
C MET A 32 6.31 -54.83 -19.44
N SER A 33 6.51 -54.63 -20.74
CA SER A 33 7.41 -53.60 -21.25
C SER A 33 6.93 -52.18 -20.91
N GLN A 34 5.62 -51.92 -21.02
CA GLN A 34 5.02 -50.63 -20.68
C GLN A 34 5.06 -50.36 -19.17
N SER A 35 4.73 -51.36 -18.34
CA SER A 35 4.85 -51.27 -16.88
C SER A 35 6.30 -51.06 -16.43
N LYS A 36 7.29 -51.68 -17.10
CA LYS A 36 8.71 -51.43 -16.82
C LYS A 36 9.14 -50.00 -17.13
N MET A 37 8.65 -49.40 -18.21
CA MET A 37 8.95 -48.00 -18.56
C MET A 37 8.28 -47.03 -17.59
N MET A 38 7.02 -47.25 -17.23
CA MET A 38 6.30 -46.47 -16.23
C MET A 38 7.00 -46.55 -14.86
N PHE A 39 7.40 -47.75 -14.44
CA PHE A 39 8.13 -47.96 -13.19
C PHE A 39 9.48 -47.24 -13.19
N HIS A 40 10.24 -47.28 -14.30
CA HIS A 40 11.50 -46.54 -14.41
C HIS A 40 11.29 -45.01 -14.41
N GLY A 41 10.22 -44.52 -15.05
CA GLY A 41 9.85 -43.10 -15.03
C GLY A 41 9.50 -42.62 -13.62
N ASN A 42 8.63 -43.35 -12.93
CA ASN A 42 8.23 -43.03 -11.55
C ASN A 42 9.43 -43.13 -10.59
N LEU A 43 10.29 -44.14 -10.74
CA LEU A 43 11.50 -44.27 -9.94
C LEU A 43 12.49 -43.10 -10.18
N LYS A 44 12.53 -42.55 -11.39
CA LYS A 44 13.34 -41.37 -11.71
C LYS A 44 12.78 -40.11 -11.05
N LEU A 45 11.47 -39.88 -11.12
CA LEU A 45 10.81 -38.75 -10.47
C LEU A 45 10.98 -38.78 -8.94
N VAL A 46 10.80 -39.95 -8.33
CA VAL A 46 11.01 -40.13 -6.87
C VAL A 46 12.47 -39.89 -6.48
N ARG A 47 13.44 -40.28 -7.32
CA ARG A 47 14.86 -39.98 -7.09
C ARG A 47 15.15 -38.48 -7.20
N GLU A 48 14.58 -37.80 -8.19
CA GLU A 48 14.73 -36.35 -8.38
C GLU A 48 14.11 -35.56 -7.21
N GLU A 49 12.91 -35.94 -6.73
CA GLU A 49 12.31 -35.33 -5.54
C GLU A 49 13.12 -35.59 -4.28
N ARG A 50 13.59 -36.82 -4.07
CA ARG A 50 14.45 -37.17 -2.93
C ARG A 50 15.74 -36.35 -2.93
N ASP A 51 16.36 -36.17 -4.09
CA ASP A 51 17.62 -35.43 -4.20
C ASP A 51 17.38 -33.92 -4.02
N LYS A 52 16.23 -33.39 -4.47
CA LYS A 52 15.78 -32.01 -4.18
C LYS A 52 15.52 -31.80 -2.69
N MET A 53 14.82 -32.72 -2.02
CA MET A 53 14.60 -32.71 -0.57
C MET A 53 15.93 -32.77 0.22
N LYS A 54 16.89 -33.59 -0.23
CA LYS A 54 18.25 -33.63 0.35
C LYS A 54 18.99 -32.31 0.16
N GLY A 55 18.82 -31.63 -0.98
CA GLY A 55 19.35 -30.29 -1.22
C GLY A 55 18.79 -29.26 -0.24
N MET A 56 17.47 -29.20 -0.12
CA MET A 56 16.78 -28.31 0.82
C MET A 56 17.17 -28.57 2.28
N LEU A 57 17.32 -29.84 2.67
CA LEU A 57 17.77 -30.21 4.02
C LEU A 57 19.21 -29.78 4.29
N LYS A 58 20.11 -29.89 3.30
CA LYS A 58 21.50 -29.39 3.41
C LYS A 58 21.55 -27.86 3.53
N GLU A 59 20.74 -27.14 2.77
CA GLU A 59 20.64 -25.68 2.86
C GLU A 59 20.08 -25.25 4.23
N ALA A 60 19.05 -25.92 4.74
CA ALA A 60 18.50 -25.68 6.06
C ALA A 60 19.52 -25.98 7.17
N LEU A 61 20.26 -27.09 7.09
CA LEU A 61 21.33 -27.44 8.02
C LEU A 61 22.48 -26.42 7.98
N HIS A 62 22.87 -25.96 6.79
CA HIS A 62 23.89 -24.93 6.64
C HIS A 62 23.43 -23.59 7.23
N GLY A 63 22.19 -23.17 6.96
CA GLY A 63 21.59 -21.98 7.54
C GLY A 63 21.53 -22.04 9.08
N ASN A 64 21.17 -23.19 9.64
CA ASN A 64 21.13 -23.38 11.09
C ASN A 64 22.54 -23.35 11.71
N MET A 65 23.55 -23.89 11.01
CA MET A 65 24.95 -23.81 11.44
C MET A 65 25.49 -22.37 11.40
N VAL A 66 25.11 -21.57 10.40
CA VAL A 66 25.46 -20.14 10.31
C VAL A 66 24.80 -19.36 11.44
N LEU A 67 23.49 -19.55 11.66
CA LEU A 67 22.75 -18.93 12.76
C LEU A 67 23.30 -19.30 14.15
N SER A 68 23.78 -20.54 14.31
CA SER A 68 24.42 -20.97 15.56
C SER A 68 25.76 -20.27 15.79
N ARG A 69 26.57 -20.08 14.74
CA ARG A 69 27.83 -19.32 14.82
C ARG A 69 27.61 -17.84 15.08
N GLU A 70 26.61 -17.24 14.43
CA GLU A 70 26.24 -15.83 14.68
C GLU A 70 25.73 -15.63 16.10
N ASN A 71 24.94 -16.56 16.64
CA ASN A 71 24.52 -16.51 18.04
C ASN A 71 25.70 -16.62 19.02
N GLU A 72 26.71 -17.42 18.70
CA GLU A 72 27.90 -17.57 19.53
C GLU A 72 28.80 -16.32 19.49
N ASP A 73 28.98 -15.72 18.31
CA ASP A 73 29.67 -14.43 18.15
C ASP A 73 28.92 -13.29 18.88
N LEU A 74 27.59 -13.26 18.80
CA LEU A 74 26.77 -12.30 19.55
C LEU A 74 26.89 -12.50 21.06
N ARG A 75 26.92 -13.73 21.56
CA ARG A 75 27.17 -14.03 22.99
C ARG A 75 28.56 -13.60 23.43
N GLN A 76 29.57 -13.77 22.58
CA GLN A 76 30.94 -13.34 22.87
C GLN A 76 31.04 -11.81 22.90
N LYS A 77 30.41 -11.12 21.94
CA LYS A 77 30.30 -9.65 21.92
C LYS A 77 29.56 -9.12 23.14
N LEU A 78 28.47 -9.78 23.57
CA LEU A 78 27.73 -9.41 24.78
C LEU A 78 28.61 -9.54 26.03
N SER A 79 29.37 -10.64 26.15
CA SER A 79 30.30 -10.84 27.27
C SER A 79 31.43 -9.80 27.31
N ILE A 80 31.96 -9.40 26.16
CA ILE A 80 32.96 -8.33 26.07
C ILE A 80 32.36 -6.99 26.51
N ALA A 81 31.16 -6.67 26.02
CA ALA A 81 30.45 -5.44 26.39
C ALA A 81 30.16 -5.39 27.90
N GLU A 82 29.71 -6.50 28.51
CA GLU A 82 29.47 -6.58 29.95
C GLU A 82 30.75 -6.38 30.78
N LYS A 83 31.89 -6.91 30.32
CA LYS A 83 33.19 -6.68 30.96
C LYS A 83 33.60 -5.21 30.86
N GLN A 84 33.40 -4.58 29.70
CA GLN A 84 33.68 -3.15 29.52
C GLN A 84 32.79 -2.26 30.38
N VAL A 85 31.51 -2.58 30.51
CA VAL A 85 30.61 -1.86 31.43
C VAL A 85 31.11 -1.98 32.87
N LYS A 86 31.52 -3.18 33.33
CA LYS A 86 32.08 -3.34 34.69
C LYS A 86 33.37 -2.55 34.92
N ILE A 87 34.25 -2.46 33.91
CA ILE A 87 35.47 -1.64 33.99
C ILE A 87 35.11 -0.17 34.09
N LEU A 88 34.23 0.32 33.21
CA LEU A 88 33.79 1.71 33.20
C LEU A 88 33.08 2.10 34.50
N THR A 89 32.27 1.22 35.08
CA THR A 89 31.63 1.47 36.38
C THR A 89 32.67 1.64 37.49
N ARG A 90 33.69 0.78 37.54
CA ARG A 90 34.80 0.92 38.51
C ARG A 90 35.62 2.19 38.28
N ASP A 91 35.83 2.56 37.02
CA ASP A 91 36.54 3.80 36.68
C ASP A 91 35.74 5.03 37.07
N VAL A 92 34.42 5.02 36.90
CA VAL A 92 33.54 6.11 37.37
C VAL A 92 33.58 6.23 38.89
N GLU A 93 33.55 5.11 39.63
CA GLU A 93 33.66 5.13 41.09
C GLU A 93 35.03 5.64 41.57
N ARG A 94 36.12 5.18 40.93
CA ARG A 94 37.48 5.64 41.20
C ARG A 94 37.65 7.13 40.87
N LEU A 95 37.19 7.58 39.72
CA LEU A 95 37.29 8.99 39.32
C LEU A 95 36.40 9.88 40.18
N SER A 96 35.24 9.38 40.64
CA SER A 96 34.37 10.10 41.57
C SER A 96 35.04 10.28 42.94
N THR A 97 35.70 9.24 43.45
CA THR A 97 36.45 9.30 44.71
C THR A 97 37.72 10.16 44.59
N GLU A 98 38.48 10.04 43.51
CA GLU A 98 39.61 10.93 43.20
C GLU A 98 39.17 12.38 43.03
N ASN A 99 38.06 12.65 42.34
CA ASN A 99 37.53 14.02 42.23
C ASN A 99 37.10 14.56 43.58
N ARG A 100 36.50 13.73 44.46
CA ARG A 100 36.12 14.16 45.81
C ARG A 100 37.36 14.52 46.63
N LYS A 101 38.43 13.73 46.50
CA LYS A 101 39.71 13.94 47.18
C LYS A 101 40.45 15.16 46.62
N ARG A 102 40.59 15.28 45.30
CA ARG A 102 41.15 16.46 44.61
C ARG A 102 40.36 17.72 44.92
N LYS A 103 39.04 17.65 45.00
CA LYS A 103 38.21 18.81 45.36
C LYS A 103 38.50 19.23 46.80
N SER A 104 38.63 18.30 47.75
CA SER A 104 39.03 18.60 49.13
C SER A 104 40.45 19.17 49.22
N GLU A 105 41.41 18.61 48.47
CA GLU A 105 42.79 19.09 48.39
C GLU A 105 42.87 20.47 47.73
N LEU A 106 42.05 20.74 46.70
CA LEU A 106 41.95 22.02 46.03
C LEU A 106 41.30 23.07 46.94
N TYR A 107 40.34 22.70 47.78
CA TYR A 107 39.77 23.61 48.79
C TYR A 107 40.80 23.97 49.86
N GLN A 108 41.57 23.00 50.37
CA GLN A 108 42.63 23.25 51.35
C GLN A 108 43.83 24.01 50.74
N SER A 109 44.17 23.74 49.48
CA SER A 109 45.20 24.47 48.73
C SER A 109 44.75 25.90 48.46
N LYS A 110 43.49 26.13 48.08
CA LYS A 110 42.93 27.47 47.89
C LYS A 110 42.85 28.28 49.17
N GLU A 111 42.63 27.66 50.33
CA GLU A 111 42.72 28.37 51.62
C GLU A 111 44.16 28.77 51.96
N LYS A 112 45.12 27.85 51.83
CA LYS A 112 46.55 28.15 52.07
C LYS A 112 47.12 29.15 51.07
N GLU A 113 46.68 29.09 49.81
CA GLU A 113 47.05 30.00 48.74
C GLU A 113 46.37 31.36 48.91
N LYS A 114 45.14 31.43 49.44
CA LYS A 114 44.51 32.70 49.86
C LYS A 114 45.26 33.37 51.01
N GLU A 115 45.72 32.63 52.01
CA GLU A 115 46.55 33.19 53.08
C GLU A 115 47.94 33.63 52.59
N LYS A 116 48.54 32.91 51.64
CA LYS A 116 49.81 33.30 50.98
C LYS A 116 49.64 34.53 50.09
N LEU A 117 48.60 34.56 49.25
CA LEU A 117 48.27 35.67 48.36
C LEU A 117 47.85 36.92 49.15
N ALA A 118 47.24 36.79 50.34
CA ALA A 118 46.98 37.93 51.21
C ALA A 118 48.27 38.58 51.72
N LYS A 119 49.28 37.77 52.08
CA LYS A 119 50.61 38.24 52.54
C LYS A 119 51.53 38.72 51.40
N GLU A 120 51.36 38.19 50.19
CA GLU A 120 52.10 38.61 48.99
C GLU A 120 51.48 39.86 48.35
N ARG A 121 50.15 40.01 48.37
CA ARG A 121 49.44 41.21 47.90
C ARG A 121 49.83 42.46 48.70
N GLU A 122 50.04 42.33 50.01
CA GLU A 122 50.53 43.42 50.88
C GLU A 122 51.98 43.84 50.55
N LYS A 123 52.78 42.95 49.94
CA LYS A 123 54.14 43.25 49.44
C LYS A 123 54.14 43.77 47.99
N TRP A 124 53.23 43.32 47.14
CA TRP A 124 53.15 43.69 45.72
C TRP A 124 52.47 45.06 45.49
N GLU A 125 51.56 45.47 46.36
CA GLU A 125 50.89 46.79 46.26
C GLU A 125 51.84 47.99 46.48
N LYS A 126 53.04 47.76 47.03
CA LYS A 126 54.07 48.80 47.19
C LYS A 126 54.97 49.00 45.98
N GLN A 127 54.91 48.13 44.96
CA GLN A 127 55.78 48.22 43.80
C GLN A 127 55.11 47.61 42.57
N GLN A 128 54.31 48.38 41.82
CA GLN A 128 54.34 48.35 40.34
C GLN A 128 53.42 49.38 39.68
N LYS A 129 53.95 49.94 38.58
CA LYS A 129 53.28 50.82 37.61
C LYS A 129 52.10 50.10 36.92
N PRO A 130 51.08 50.82 36.44
CA PRO A 130 49.86 50.22 35.93
C PRO A 130 50.11 49.41 34.64
N CYS A 131 49.96 48.09 34.71
CA CYS A 131 49.89 47.21 33.56
C CYS A 131 48.46 47.23 32.99
N ARG A 132 48.34 47.35 31.66
CA ARG A 132 47.03 47.29 30.96
C ARG A 132 46.38 45.93 31.26
N LYS A 133 45.09 45.94 31.62
CA LYS A 133 44.29 44.71 31.86
C LYS A 133 44.32 43.83 30.59
N PRO A 134 44.47 42.50 30.60
CA PRO A 134 44.38 41.66 29.37
C PRO A 134 43.05 41.83 28.62
N PHE A 135 42.98 41.65 27.28
CA PHE A 135 41.72 41.80 26.51
C PHE A 135 40.58 40.94 27.07
N ASP A 136 40.88 39.69 27.43
CA ASP A 136 39.90 38.73 27.96
C ASP A 136 39.30 39.14 29.32
N SER A 137 39.96 40.07 30.02
CA SER A 137 39.48 40.63 31.29
C SER A 137 38.65 41.91 31.11
N LEU A 138 38.46 42.36 29.86
CA LEU A 138 37.58 43.48 29.53
C LEU A 138 36.13 43.01 29.44
N THR A 139 35.25 43.67 30.18
CA THR A 139 33.80 43.45 30.14
C THR A 139 33.05 44.58 29.43
N ASN A 140 33.72 45.70 29.13
CA ASN A 140 33.13 46.88 28.50
C ASN A 140 33.36 46.86 26.99
N TYR A 141 32.26 46.94 26.21
CA TYR A 141 32.26 46.96 24.75
C TYR A 141 33.13 48.08 24.15
N PHE A 142 33.08 49.29 24.68
CA PHE A 142 33.88 50.41 24.16
C PHE A 142 35.39 50.19 24.37
N ALA A 143 35.76 49.56 25.48
CA ALA A 143 37.16 49.22 25.77
C ALA A 143 37.66 48.07 24.87
N GLN A 144 36.81 47.09 24.57
CA GLN A 144 37.12 46.03 23.61
C GLN A 144 37.26 46.60 22.19
N LYS A 145 36.36 47.49 21.76
CA LYS A 145 36.40 48.14 20.45
C LYS A 145 37.67 48.97 20.24
N SER A 146 38.01 49.86 21.19
CA SER A 146 39.24 50.67 21.14
C SER A 146 40.49 49.80 20.99
N ARG A 147 40.57 48.67 21.71
CA ARG A 147 41.71 47.75 21.60
C ARG A 147 41.73 46.93 20.32
N THR A 148 40.55 46.61 19.79
CA THR A 148 40.43 45.94 18.49
C THR A 148 40.99 46.85 17.38
N ASP A 149 40.71 48.15 17.45
CA ASP A 149 41.22 49.14 16.50
C ASP A 149 42.75 49.44 16.70
N GLU A 150 43.31 49.24 17.90
CA GLU A 150 44.76 49.37 18.21
C GLU A 150 45.61 48.18 17.69
N GLY A 151 45.01 47.01 17.41
CA GLY A 151 45.61 45.97 16.57
C GLY A 151 46.74 45.11 17.16
N GLN A 152 46.86 44.96 18.49
CA GLN A 152 47.95 44.14 19.09
C GLN A 152 47.53 43.35 20.35
N GLU A 153 46.88 42.19 20.18
CA GLU A 153 46.82 41.12 21.21
C GLU A 153 46.69 39.73 20.55
N ASP A 154 47.16 38.68 21.23
CA ASP A 154 47.12 37.30 20.75
C ASP A 154 46.20 36.46 21.66
N SER A 155 44.88 36.69 21.58
CA SER A 155 43.87 35.92 22.31
C SER A 155 42.74 35.46 21.39
N GLU A 156 42.19 34.27 21.64
CA GLU A 156 41.06 33.71 20.88
C GLU A 156 39.84 34.65 20.92
N HIS A 157 39.59 35.29 22.07
CA HIS A 157 38.51 36.26 22.22
C HIS A 157 38.75 37.57 21.47
N PHE A 158 40.01 38.00 21.33
CA PHE A 158 40.40 39.16 20.52
C PHE A 158 40.12 38.93 19.04
N TYR A 159 40.61 37.83 18.45
CA TYR A 159 40.31 37.47 17.06
C TYR A 159 38.82 37.26 16.83
N MET A 160 38.12 36.71 17.83
CA MET A 160 36.67 36.57 17.74
C MET A 160 35.92 37.90 17.72
N HIS A 161 36.40 38.89 18.48
CA HIS A 161 35.84 40.23 18.46
C HIS A 161 36.13 40.94 17.13
N ILE A 162 37.32 40.74 16.55
CA ILE A 162 37.67 41.24 15.20
C ILE A 162 36.69 40.68 14.16
N ILE A 163 36.50 39.35 14.11
CA ILE A 163 35.62 38.72 13.13
C ILE A 163 34.18 39.24 13.27
N LYS A 164 33.67 39.37 14.50
CA LYS A 164 32.35 39.95 14.79
C LYS A 164 32.23 41.41 14.36
N GLU A 165 33.29 42.21 14.51
CA GLU A 165 33.28 43.61 14.11
C GLU A 165 33.39 43.78 12.59
N LEU A 166 34.16 42.92 11.91
CA LEU A 166 34.20 42.86 10.44
C LEU A 166 32.83 42.50 9.84
N ASP A 167 32.11 41.58 10.48
CA ASP A 167 30.74 41.20 10.13
C ASP A 167 29.77 42.38 10.33
N ARG A 168 29.83 43.08 11.47
CA ARG A 168 29.01 44.29 11.74
C ARG A 168 29.29 45.44 10.76
N ARG A 169 30.54 45.60 10.32
CA ARG A 169 30.93 46.61 9.33
C ARG A 169 30.58 46.18 7.89
N MET A 170 29.98 45.00 7.71
CA MET A 170 29.67 44.39 6.40
C MET A 170 30.90 44.23 5.49
N VAL A 171 32.09 44.11 6.07
CA VAL A 171 33.35 43.90 5.33
C VAL A 171 33.56 42.42 5.04
N HIS A 172 33.17 41.54 5.97
CA HIS A 172 33.27 40.10 5.81
C HIS A 172 32.14 39.40 6.59
N LYS A 173 31.30 38.65 5.90
CA LYS A 173 30.17 37.94 6.51
C LYS A 173 30.62 36.59 7.08
N SER A 174 30.58 36.46 8.40
CA SER A 174 30.98 35.25 9.13
C SER A 174 29.88 34.68 10.01
N LEU A 175 28.82 35.45 10.27
CA LEU A 175 27.71 35.05 11.14
C LEU A 175 26.37 35.10 10.40
N PHE A 176 25.49 34.15 10.72
CA PHE A 176 24.10 34.21 10.28
C PHE A 176 23.29 35.13 11.19
N THR A 177 22.45 35.96 10.59
CA THR A 177 21.41 36.69 11.34
C THR A 177 20.39 35.70 11.94
N PRO A 178 19.62 36.10 12.98
CA PRO A 178 18.52 35.27 13.49
C PRO A 178 17.53 34.81 12.42
N LEU A 179 17.26 35.67 11.43
CA LEU A 179 16.36 35.39 10.31
C LEU A 179 16.95 34.36 9.33
N GLU A 180 18.23 34.49 8.97
CA GLU A 180 18.90 33.52 8.10
C GLU A 180 19.01 32.15 8.76
N ALA A 181 19.35 32.13 10.05
CA ALA A 181 19.40 30.90 10.81
C ALA A 181 18.02 30.25 10.96
N PHE A 182 16.96 31.05 11.14
CA PHE A 182 15.58 30.58 11.09
C PHE A 182 15.27 29.90 9.75
N CYS A 183 15.62 30.55 8.63
CA CYS A 183 15.38 30.01 7.29
C CYS A 183 16.14 28.69 7.06
N ILE A 184 17.43 28.63 7.44
CA ILE A 184 18.24 27.40 7.35
C ILE A 184 17.64 26.31 8.23
N TYR A 185 17.32 26.63 9.49
CA TYR A 185 16.78 25.69 10.47
C TYR A 185 15.50 25.01 9.98
N HIS A 186 14.54 25.78 9.46
CA HIS A 186 13.27 25.23 8.97
C HIS A 186 13.36 24.58 7.61
N SER A 187 14.20 25.11 6.70
CA SER A 187 14.40 24.53 5.35
C SER A 187 15.08 23.17 5.41
N LEU A 188 16.01 22.97 6.35
CA LEU A 188 16.70 21.69 6.57
C LEU A 188 15.95 20.73 7.50
N GLU A 189 14.74 21.09 7.94
CA GLU A 189 13.89 20.31 8.85
C GLU A 189 14.56 19.91 10.18
N TRP A 190 15.55 20.68 10.65
CA TRP A 190 16.31 20.34 11.87
C TRP A 190 15.44 20.29 13.12
N THR A 191 15.74 19.36 14.02
CA THR A 191 15.16 19.35 15.38
C THR A 191 15.95 20.29 16.28
N ARG A 192 15.38 20.65 17.44
CA ARG A 192 16.08 21.46 18.45
C ARG A 192 17.37 20.79 18.93
N GLN A 193 17.36 19.46 19.03
CA GLN A 193 18.51 18.66 19.39
C GLN A 193 19.60 18.73 18.31
N MET A 194 19.25 18.52 17.04
CA MET A 194 20.22 18.60 15.93
C MET A 194 20.91 19.97 15.87
N TYR A 195 20.14 21.06 16.03
CA TYR A 195 20.71 22.42 16.04
C TYR A 195 21.67 22.62 17.22
N SER A 196 21.32 22.13 18.41
CA SER A 196 22.16 22.23 19.60
C SER A 196 23.42 21.36 19.50
N GLU A 197 23.31 20.17 18.91
CA GLU A 197 24.43 19.27 18.64
C GLU A 197 25.40 19.86 17.62
N LEU A 198 24.90 20.50 16.56
CA LEU A 198 25.74 21.19 15.58
C LEU A 198 26.57 22.30 16.24
N LYS A 199 25.95 23.14 17.06
CA LYS A 199 26.66 24.20 17.82
C LYS A 199 27.69 23.60 18.78
N ARG A 200 27.37 22.46 19.41
CA ARG A 200 28.33 21.72 20.25
C ARG A 200 29.54 21.25 19.45
N TRP A 201 29.34 20.75 18.24
CA TRP A 201 30.44 20.34 17.35
C TRP A 201 31.38 21.51 17.00
N TYR A 202 30.84 22.69 16.64
CA TYR A 202 31.67 23.88 16.43
C TYR A 202 32.56 24.17 17.64
N LYS A 203 31.98 24.15 18.85
CA LYS A 203 32.73 24.33 20.10
C LYS A 203 33.79 23.25 20.33
N THR A 204 33.46 21.98 20.10
CA THR A 204 34.39 20.86 20.30
C THR A 204 35.56 20.90 19.30
N LEU A 205 35.33 21.37 18.08
CA LEU A 205 36.34 21.50 17.04
C LEU A 205 37.15 22.80 17.14
N GLY A 206 36.88 23.66 18.12
CA GLY A 206 37.53 24.97 18.25
C GLY A 206 37.20 25.92 17.09
N MET A 207 36.07 25.70 16.42
CA MET A 207 35.62 26.52 15.30
C MET A 207 34.66 27.62 15.78
N LEU A 208 34.66 28.75 15.09
CA LEU A 208 33.61 29.76 15.24
C LEU A 208 32.26 29.16 14.88
N ASP A 209 31.31 29.21 15.81
CA ASP A 209 29.90 28.89 15.57
C ASP A 209 29.21 30.04 14.80
N PRO A 210 28.87 29.87 13.52
CA PRO A 210 28.26 30.92 12.72
C PRO A 210 26.78 31.12 13.05
N PHE A 211 26.17 30.22 13.84
CA PHE A 211 24.74 30.25 14.10
C PHE A 211 24.39 31.08 15.35
N PRO A 212 23.28 31.84 15.33
CA PRO A 212 22.76 32.52 16.50
C PRO A 212 22.25 31.52 17.56
N SER A 213 21.95 32.02 18.75
CA SER A 213 21.40 31.19 19.81
C SER A 213 20.02 30.66 19.45
N LEU A 214 19.63 29.51 20.03
CA LEU A 214 18.29 28.97 19.81
C LEU A 214 17.19 29.92 20.29
N GLU A 215 17.46 30.73 21.31
CA GLU A 215 16.52 31.73 21.81
C GLU A 215 16.28 32.85 20.78
N GLN A 216 17.32 33.27 20.06
CA GLN A 216 17.19 34.25 18.98
C GLN A 216 16.35 33.69 17.83
N VAL A 217 16.54 32.43 17.45
CA VAL A 217 15.70 31.76 16.44
C VAL A 217 14.25 31.68 16.92
N LYS A 218 14.01 31.36 18.20
CA LYS A 218 12.66 31.32 18.79
C LYS A 218 11.96 32.68 18.74
N LYS A 219 12.69 33.78 18.95
CA LYS A 219 12.13 35.14 18.81
C LYS A 219 11.61 35.40 17.40
N VAL A 220 12.32 34.92 16.37
CA VAL A 220 11.86 34.99 14.98
C VAL A 220 10.64 34.07 14.76
N GLU A 221 10.67 32.84 15.29
CA GLU A 221 9.53 31.93 15.24
C GLU A 221 8.26 32.50 15.88
N ASP A 222 8.38 33.23 16.99
CA ASP A 222 7.25 33.87 17.66
C ASP A 222 6.69 35.06 16.87
N SER A 223 7.53 35.73 16.08
CA SER A 223 7.08 36.75 15.14
C SER A 223 6.38 36.14 13.91
N VAL A 224 6.99 35.15 13.26
CA VAL A 224 6.49 34.55 12.00
C VAL A 224 5.24 33.70 12.22
N GLY A 225 5.18 32.98 13.34
CA GLY A 225 4.08 32.07 13.69
C GLY A 225 3.43 32.44 15.01
N SER A 226 3.23 33.74 15.26
CA SER A 226 2.56 34.22 16.47
C SER A 226 1.26 33.46 16.72
N LYS A 227 0.98 33.16 17.99
CA LYS A 227 -0.28 32.52 18.39
C LYS A 227 -1.50 33.42 18.14
N GLU A 228 -1.28 34.70 17.86
CA GLU A 228 -2.33 35.66 17.52
C GLU A 228 -2.78 35.53 16.05
N LEU A 229 -1.96 34.92 15.18
CA LEU A 229 -2.27 34.77 13.76
C LEU A 229 -3.36 33.73 13.47
N PHE A 230 -3.56 32.76 14.38
CA PHE A 230 -4.45 31.64 14.16
C PHE A 230 -5.06 31.13 15.46
N THR A 231 -6.18 30.44 15.35
CA THR A 231 -6.90 29.83 16.47
C THR A 231 -6.93 28.32 16.33
N VAL A 232 -6.80 27.61 17.47
CA VAL A 232 -6.99 26.16 17.58
C VAL A 232 -8.09 25.85 18.58
N GLU A 233 -9.13 25.20 18.11
CA GLU A 233 -10.32 24.81 18.88
C GLU A 233 -10.51 23.30 18.84
N GLU A 234 -11.04 22.76 19.93
CA GLU A 234 -11.49 21.37 20.01
C GLU A 234 -12.97 21.38 20.35
N LYS A 235 -13.79 20.79 19.47
CA LYS A 235 -15.24 20.71 19.58
C LYS A 235 -15.63 19.25 19.72
N ARG A 236 -16.57 18.95 20.61
CA ARG A 236 -17.22 17.63 20.65
C ARG A 236 -18.43 17.67 19.74
N VAL A 237 -18.42 16.86 18.70
CA VAL A 237 -19.50 16.77 17.74
C VAL A 237 -20.14 15.39 17.87
N VAL A 238 -21.47 15.35 17.96
CA VAL A 238 -22.23 14.10 17.98
C VAL A 238 -22.47 13.68 16.53
N GLY A 239 -21.71 12.68 16.06
CA GLY A 239 -21.88 12.11 14.74
C GLY A 239 -22.78 10.86 14.76
N ALA A 240 -23.06 10.33 13.57
CA ALA A 240 -23.85 9.09 13.42
C ALA A 240 -23.22 7.85 14.09
N LYS A 241 -21.93 7.91 14.44
CA LYS A 241 -21.18 6.83 15.11
C LYS A 241 -20.86 7.13 16.59
N GLY A 242 -21.47 8.18 17.16
CA GLY A 242 -21.23 8.63 18.54
C GLY A 242 -20.49 9.97 18.62
N GLU A 243 -20.09 10.35 19.84
CA GLU A 243 -19.28 11.55 20.08
C GLU A 243 -17.89 11.43 19.44
N LYS A 244 -17.51 12.45 18.68
CA LYS A 244 -16.20 12.60 18.06
C LYS A 244 -15.59 13.94 18.48
N LEU A 245 -14.30 13.92 18.84
CA LEU A 245 -13.52 15.13 19.03
C LEU A 245 -13.06 15.66 17.67
N VAL A 246 -13.50 16.86 17.32
CA VAL A 246 -13.09 17.58 16.12
C VAL A 246 -12.12 18.68 16.53
N THR A 247 -10.93 18.69 15.93
CA THR A 247 -9.98 19.79 16.09
C THR A 247 -10.08 20.69 14.86
N VAL A 248 -10.21 21.99 15.09
CA VAL A 248 -10.29 23.02 14.06
C VAL A 248 -9.11 23.97 14.23
N VAL A 249 -8.40 24.24 13.14
CA VAL A 249 -7.34 25.23 13.08
C VAL A 249 -7.68 26.23 11.98
N GLN A 250 -7.61 27.53 12.25
CA GLN A 250 -7.92 28.57 11.27
C GLN A 250 -7.09 29.83 11.46
N LEU A 251 -6.73 30.51 10.36
CA LEU A 251 -6.19 31.86 10.40
C LEU A 251 -7.25 32.84 10.93
N ASN A 252 -6.80 33.80 11.74
CA ASN A 252 -7.68 34.81 12.31
C ASN A 252 -7.95 35.94 11.30
N ASN A 253 -6.90 36.42 10.60
CA ASN A 253 -6.99 37.50 9.62
C ASN A 253 -6.34 37.08 8.28
N VAL A 254 -7.16 36.59 7.36
CA VAL A 254 -6.73 36.14 6.03
C VAL A 254 -6.28 37.32 5.18
N VAL A 255 -6.99 38.44 5.24
CA VAL A 255 -6.72 39.62 4.40
C VAL A 255 -5.34 40.21 4.74
N GLU A 256 -5.06 40.41 6.03
CA GLU A 256 -3.76 40.91 6.50
C GLU A 256 -2.63 39.94 6.17
N TYR A 257 -2.84 38.63 6.35
CA TYR A 257 -1.83 37.63 6.04
C TYR A 257 -1.48 37.62 4.55
N VAL A 258 -2.50 37.61 3.67
CA VAL A 258 -2.29 37.64 2.21
C VAL A 258 -1.64 38.95 1.79
N THR A 259 -2.04 40.09 2.36
CA THR A 259 -1.44 41.41 2.04
C THR A 259 0.04 41.44 2.43
N THR A 260 0.35 41.04 3.65
CA THR A 260 1.73 40.92 4.16
C THR A 260 2.56 40.00 3.27
N ARG A 261 1.94 38.91 2.80
CA ARG A 261 2.59 37.95 1.94
C ARG A 261 2.91 38.51 0.56
N VAL A 262 1.96 39.21 -0.07
CA VAL A 262 2.19 39.86 -1.37
C VAL A 262 3.24 40.97 -1.24
N GLN A 263 3.26 41.71 -0.14
CA GLN A 263 4.32 42.67 0.16
C GLN A 263 5.69 42.00 0.20
N GLN A 264 5.84 40.88 0.92
CA GLN A 264 7.11 40.14 0.99
C GLN A 264 7.58 39.64 -0.38
N LEU A 265 6.67 39.15 -1.21
CA LEU A 265 6.97 38.73 -2.58
C LEU A 265 7.40 39.91 -3.46
N TYR A 266 6.79 41.08 -3.26
CA TYR A 266 7.19 42.31 -3.93
C TYR A 266 8.58 42.78 -3.49
N ASP A 267 8.82 42.86 -2.18
CA ASP A 267 10.09 43.31 -1.59
C ASP A 267 11.28 42.40 -1.95
N SER A 268 11.00 41.12 -2.19
CA SER A 268 11.98 40.11 -2.62
C SER A 268 12.11 39.96 -4.14
N GLU A 269 11.42 40.80 -4.92
CA GLU A 269 11.41 40.76 -6.39
C GLU A 269 10.95 39.41 -6.98
N LYS A 270 10.06 38.70 -6.28
CA LYS A 270 9.51 37.39 -6.68
C LYS A 270 8.07 37.43 -7.18
N LEU A 271 7.41 38.58 -7.06
CA LEU A 271 6.06 38.78 -7.56
C LEU A 271 6.07 39.02 -9.07
N GLU A 272 5.50 38.09 -9.83
CA GLU A 272 5.50 38.10 -11.30
C GLU A 272 4.09 38.34 -11.86
N PHE A 273 3.95 39.12 -12.94
CA PHE A 273 2.66 39.34 -13.62
C PHE A 273 2.73 38.92 -15.10
N PRO A 274 2.72 37.62 -15.38
CA PRO A 274 2.71 37.12 -16.76
C PRO A 274 1.38 37.43 -17.45
N ASP A 275 1.38 37.40 -18.79
CA ASP A 275 0.26 37.81 -19.63
C ASP A 275 -1.03 37.06 -19.31
N GLY A 276 -0.95 35.76 -19.01
CA GLY A 276 -2.07 34.92 -18.60
C GLY A 276 -2.81 35.42 -17.35
N CYS A 277 -2.13 36.18 -16.49
CA CYS A 277 -2.72 36.80 -15.30
C CYS A 277 -3.40 38.16 -15.59
N LYS A 278 -3.23 38.72 -16.80
CA LYS A 278 -3.90 39.97 -17.25
C LYS A 278 -3.72 41.15 -16.27
N GLY A 279 -2.52 41.27 -15.69
CA GLY A 279 -2.19 42.31 -14.70
C GLY A 279 -2.90 42.16 -13.35
N LYS A 280 -3.46 40.99 -13.03
CA LYS A 280 -4.13 40.68 -11.75
C LYS A 280 -3.34 39.68 -10.93
N LEU A 281 -3.61 39.65 -9.63
CA LEU A 281 -3.13 38.60 -8.73
C LEU A 281 -4.00 37.35 -8.89
N TRP A 282 -3.42 36.29 -9.42
CA TRP A 282 -3.99 34.94 -9.47
C TRP A 282 -4.01 34.34 -8.06
N LEU A 283 -5.21 34.12 -7.52
CA LEU A 283 -5.41 33.55 -6.20
C LEU A 283 -6.32 32.33 -6.27
N ALA A 284 -5.77 31.13 -6.13
CA ALA A 284 -6.52 29.89 -6.18
C ALA A 284 -6.90 29.40 -4.78
N VAL A 285 -8.20 29.24 -4.54
CA VAL A 285 -8.76 28.56 -3.37
C VAL A 285 -8.74 27.06 -3.63
N MET A 286 -8.08 26.30 -2.76
CA MET A 286 -7.90 24.87 -2.94
C MET A 286 -8.12 24.10 -1.64
N GLY A 287 -8.73 22.92 -1.74
CA GLY A 287 -8.89 22.03 -0.61
C GLY A 287 -8.86 20.56 -1.00
N ASP A 288 -8.54 19.72 -0.01
CA ASP A 288 -8.54 18.26 -0.14
C ASP A 288 -8.64 17.59 1.25
N LYS A 289 -9.24 16.40 1.29
CA LYS A 289 -9.28 15.54 2.47
C LYS A 289 -8.18 14.48 2.39
N GLY A 290 -7.17 14.63 3.24
CA GLY A 290 -6.11 13.64 3.39
C GLY A 290 -6.11 13.05 4.79
N SER A 291 -6.20 11.72 4.88
CA SER A 291 -6.36 10.98 6.14
C SER A 291 -7.60 11.44 6.90
N GLU A 292 -7.44 12.09 8.06
CA GLU A 292 -8.55 12.52 8.90
C GLU A 292 -8.88 14.01 8.73
N GLU A 293 -8.03 14.81 8.06
CA GLU A 293 -8.24 16.26 7.97
C GLU A 293 -8.55 16.75 6.58
N VAL A 294 -9.51 17.66 6.51
CA VAL A 294 -9.78 18.54 5.38
C VAL A 294 -8.91 19.78 5.54
N LYS A 295 -8.10 20.11 4.53
CA LYS A 295 -7.30 21.35 4.51
C LYS A 295 -7.89 22.33 3.50
N LEU A 296 -7.90 23.61 3.86
CA LEU A 296 -8.22 24.71 2.98
C LEU A 296 -6.98 25.61 2.85
N CYS A 297 -6.59 25.94 1.62
CA CYS A 297 -5.38 26.70 1.32
C CYS A 297 -5.65 27.73 0.21
N LEU A 298 -4.82 28.77 0.16
CA LEU A 298 -4.67 29.65 -1.02
C LEU A 298 -3.34 29.39 -1.72
N ALA A 299 -3.33 29.47 -3.04
CA ALA A 299 -2.11 29.54 -3.83
C ALA A 299 -2.05 30.86 -4.61
N ILE A 300 -0.91 31.54 -4.52
CA ILE A 300 -0.59 32.69 -5.37
C ILE A 300 0.05 32.15 -6.65
N GLY A 301 -0.54 32.45 -7.80
CA GLY A 301 -0.04 32.02 -9.12
C GLY A 301 1.04 32.93 -9.73
N ASN A 302 1.28 34.08 -9.11
CA ASN A 302 2.19 35.16 -9.52
C ASN A 302 3.62 34.97 -8.98
N VAL A 303 4.12 33.73 -9.02
CA VAL A 303 5.45 33.35 -8.54
C VAL A 303 6.01 32.27 -9.45
N ALA A 304 7.32 32.05 -9.44
CA ALA A 304 7.96 31.03 -10.29
C ALA A 304 7.57 29.58 -9.94
N ARG A 305 7.22 29.27 -8.67
CA ARG A 305 6.94 27.90 -8.20
C ARG A 305 5.62 27.78 -7.40
N PRO A 306 4.47 28.11 -8.02
CA PRO A 306 3.16 28.22 -7.36
C PRO A 306 2.62 26.88 -6.83
N ASN A 307 3.04 25.75 -7.42
CA ASN A 307 2.61 24.40 -7.03
C ASN A 307 3.47 23.79 -5.90
N SER A 308 4.39 24.55 -5.30
CA SER A 308 5.12 24.11 -4.11
C SER A 308 4.21 24.07 -2.90
N CYS A 309 4.25 23.01 -2.08
CA CYS A 309 3.50 22.99 -0.82
C CYS A 309 3.97 24.06 0.18
N HIS A 310 5.14 24.65 -0.02
CA HIS A 310 5.62 25.76 0.80
C HIS A 310 5.09 27.10 0.31
N HIS A 311 4.58 27.21 -0.93
CA HIS A 311 3.91 28.43 -1.39
C HIS A 311 2.40 28.43 -1.12
N LEU A 312 1.84 27.30 -0.66
CA LEU A 312 0.45 27.25 -0.20
C LEU A 312 0.30 27.97 1.13
N ILE A 313 -0.56 28.98 1.14
CA ILE A 313 -0.98 29.68 2.36
C ILE A 313 -2.03 28.79 3.06
N PRO A 314 -1.72 28.21 4.23
CA PRO A 314 -2.68 27.39 4.94
C PRO A 314 -3.73 28.30 5.59
N LEU A 315 -4.98 28.24 5.11
CA LEU A 315 -6.06 29.02 5.72
C LEU A 315 -6.61 28.36 6.98
N GLY A 316 -6.70 27.03 6.95
CA GLY A 316 -7.19 26.25 8.07
C GLY A 316 -7.34 24.78 7.72
N TYR A 317 -7.52 23.96 8.73
CA TYR A 317 -7.88 22.55 8.56
C TYR A 317 -8.68 22.03 9.74
N TYR A 318 -9.48 20.99 9.52
CA TYR A 318 -10.28 20.35 10.56
C TYR A 318 -10.37 18.83 10.39
N THR A 319 -10.56 18.09 11.49
CA THR A 319 -10.54 16.60 11.51
C THR A 319 -11.91 15.95 11.24
N ASP A 320 -12.74 16.55 10.38
CA ASP A 320 -14.12 16.11 10.14
C ASP A 320 -14.44 15.79 8.67
N ASP A 321 -15.72 15.59 8.35
CA ASP A 321 -16.13 15.22 6.99
C ASP A 321 -15.95 16.36 5.98
N GLU A 322 -15.69 15.94 4.74
CA GLU A 322 -15.45 16.84 3.60
C GLU A 322 -16.78 17.06 2.88
N ASN A 323 -17.49 18.11 3.27
CA ASN A 323 -18.65 18.64 2.59
C ASN A 323 -18.75 20.16 2.85
N SER A 324 -19.57 20.86 2.07
CA SER A 324 -19.69 22.32 2.21
C SER A 324 -20.25 22.77 3.55
N ALA A 325 -21.20 22.03 4.13
CA ALA A 325 -21.81 22.39 5.41
C ALA A 325 -20.80 22.34 6.56
N THR A 326 -20.00 21.27 6.66
CA THR A 326 -18.96 21.13 7.68
C THR A 326 -17.82 22.13 7.47
N LEU A 327 -17.47 22.46 6.23
CA LEU A 327 -16.48 23.49 5.94
C LEU A 327 -16.97 24.87 6.41
N LEU A 328 -18.23 25.22 6.17
CA LEU A 328 -18.82 26.48 6.65
C LEU A 328 -18.99 26.51 8.18
N GLU A 329 -19.31 25.37 8.81
CA GLU A 329 -19.40 25.25 10.27
C GLU A 329 -18.05 25.50 10.95
N HIS A 330 -16.97 24.92 10.41
CA HIS A 330 -15.66 24.95 11.06
C HIS A 330 -14.79 26.12 10.59
N LEU A 331 -14.89 26.54 9.32
CA LEU A 331 -14.05 27.57 8.70
C LEU A 331 -14.87 28.74 8.09
N GLY A 332 -16.12 28.94 8.53
CA GLY A 332 -17.00 29.98 7.98
C GLY A 332 -16.41 31.39 7.99
N ASN A 333 -15.76 31.79 9.09
CA ASN A 333 -15.11 33.11 9.21
C ASN A 333 -13.97 33.29 8.18
N VAL A 334 -13.22 32.22 7.90
CA VAL A 334 -12.16 32.21 6.89
C VAL A 334 -12.76 32.34 5.49
N VAL A 335 -13.84 31.60 5.21
CA VAL A 335 -14.54 31.65 3.92
C VAL A 335 -15.10 33.06 3.66
N GLU A 336 -15.69 33.69 4.67
CA GLU A 336 -16.20 35.06 4.56
C GLU A 336 -15.09 36.05 4.19
N GLN A 337 -13.94 35.98 4.86
CA GLN A 337 -12.79 36.83 4.55
C GLN A 337 -12.24 36.59 3.13
N VAL A 338 -12.18 35.33 2.68
CA VAL A 338 -11.79 35.00 1.30
C VAL A 338 -12.78 35.59 0.30
N ASN A 339 -14.08 35.53 0.58
CA ASN A 339 -15.11 36.11 -0.29
C ASN A 339 -15.08 37.64 -0.37
N GLN A 340 -14.52 38.31 0.65
CA GLN A 340 -14.33 39.77 0.64
C GLN A 340 -13.02 40.20 -0.04
N LEU A 341 -12.10 39.26 -0.28
CA LEU A 341 -10.75 39.53 -0.78
C LEU A 341 -10.73 39.78 -2.31
N THR A 342 -10.98 41.03 -2.71
CA THR A 342 -11.05 41.47 -4.11
C THR A 342 -9.81 42.21 -4.62
N SER A 343 -9.00 42.75 -3.70
CA SER A 343 -7.73 43.42 -3.99
C SER A 343 -6.83 43.41 -2.76
N VAL A 344 -5.52 43.62 -2.98
CA VAL A 344 -4.54 43.88 -1.92
C VAL A 344 -3.83 45.20 -2.20
N THR A 345 -3.51 45.94 -1.16
CA THR A 345 -2.73 47.18 -1.27
C THR A 345 -1.37 46.95 -0.63
N ILE A 346 -0.32 47.14 -1.41
CA ILE A 346 1.07 47.02 -0.98
C ILE A 346 1.76 48.39 -1.03
N GLU A 347 2.74 48.59 -0.16
CA GLU A 347 3.59 49.78 -0.15
C GLU A 347 4.71 49.63 -1.18
N THR A 348 4.85 50.61 -2.07
CA THR A 348 5.93 50.67 -3.05
C THR A 348 6.75 51.94 -2.86
N ARG A 349 7.93 52.03 -3.52
CA ARG A 349 8.74 53.26 -3.51
C ARG A 349 8.00 54.48 -4.05
N SER A 350 7.00 54.27 -4.91
CA SER A 350 6.13 55.29 -5.50
C SER A 350 4.83 55.55 -4.73
N GLY A 351 4.65 54.92 -3.56
CA GLY A 351 3.43 54.98 -2.75
C GLY A 351 2.60 53.70 -2.80
N PRO A 352 1.39 53.69 -2.23
CA PRO A 352 0.56 52.49 -2.15
C PRO A 352 0.06 52.05 -3.54
N LEU A 353 0.24 50.77 -3.87
CA LEU A 353 -0.23 50.14 -5.10
C LEU A 353 -1.33 49.13 -4.77
N THR A 354 -2.53 49.34 -5.32
CA THR A 354 -3.63 48.37 -5.20
C THR A 354 -3.64 47.40 -6.38
N ILE A 355 -3.44 46.13 -6.09
CA ILE A 355 -3.46 45.03 -7.06
C ILE A 355 -4.81 44.32 -6.98
N LYS A 356 -5.51 44.23 -8.12
CA LYS A 356 -6.78 43.49 -8.21
C LYS A 356 -6.55 41.98 -8.17
N ILE A 357 -7.44 41.27 -7.50
CA ILE A 357 -7.39 39.81 -7.39
C ILE A 357 -8.33 39.17 -8.41
N GLN A 358 -7.87 38.08 -9.01
CA GLN A 358 -8.71 37.14 -9.73
C GLN A 358 -8.69 35.82 -8.97
N GLN A 359 -9.86 35.43 -8.46
CA GLN A 359 -10.01 34.20 -7.70
C GLN A 359 -10.32 33.01 -8.60
N PHE A 360 -9.74 31.86 -8.25
CA PHE A 360 -9.92 30.58 -8.91
C PHE A 360 -10.27 29.50 -7.89
N LEU A 361 -11.03 28.49 -8.32
CA LEU A 361 -11.32 27.32 -7.49
C LEU A 361 -10.59 26.12 -8.08
N GLY A 362 -9.78 25.45 -7.25
CA GLY A 362 -9.03 24.25 -7.62
C GLY A 362 -9.08 23.18 -6.54
N GLY A 363 -8.52 22.03 -6.85
CA GLY A 363 -8.56 20.84 -6.00
C GLY A 363 -9.00 19.61 -6.79
N ASP A 364 -9.26 18.51 -6.09
CA ASP A 364 -9.89 17.37 -6.75
C ASP A 364 -11.34 17.73 -7.18
N MET A 365 -11.89 16.99 -8.14
CA MET A 365 -13.24 17.30 -8.63
C MET A 365 -14.30 17.17 -7.52
N LYS A 366 -14.08 16.33 -6.52
CA LYS A 366 -15.04 16.10 -5.45
C LYS A 366 -15.17 17.36 -4.58
N PHE A 367 -14.05 17.93 -4.16
CA PHE A 367 -13.99 19.20 -3.45
C PHE A 367 -14.69 20.31 -4.24
N MET A 368 -14.37 20.44 -5.53
CA MET A 368 -15.01 21.45 -6.38
C MET A 368 -16.52 21.26 -6.49
N TYR A 369 -17.01 20.02 -6.62
CA TYR A 369 -18.45 19.74 -6.60
C TYR A 369 -19.10 20.18 -5.29
N GLU A 370 -18.47 19.88 -4.14
CA GLU A 370 -18.98 20.27 -2.83
C GLU A 370 -19.05 21.80 -2.67
N MET A 371 -18.01 22.53 -3.10
CA MET A 371 -17.97 23.99 -3.00
C MET A 371 -19.01 24.68 -3.89
N LEU A 372 -19.45 24.03 -4.97
CA LEU A 372 -20.52 24.52 -5.84
C LEU A 372 -21.92 24.07 -5.39
N GLY A 373 -22.04 23.20 -4.38
CA GLY A 373 -23.32 22.59 -4.02
C GLY A 373 -23.83 21.56 -5.04
N HIS A 374 -22.95 21.04 -5.90
CA HIS A 374 -23.30 20.08 -6.95
C HIS A 374 -23.43 18.65 -6.38
N GLN A 375 -24.25 17.79 -7.01
CA GLN A 375 -24.46 16.38 -6.60
C GLN A 375 -23.31 15.43 -6.97
N GLY A 376 -22.15 15.96 -7.41
CA GLY A 376 -20.97 15.16 -7.74
C GLY A 376 -20.96 14.53 -9.14
N GLY A 377 -19.88 13.79 -9.43
CA GLY A 377 -19.61 13.21 -10.75
C GLY A 377 -20.47 12.00 -11.13
N SER A 378 -21.22 11.42 -10.20
CA SER A 378 -22.16 10.33 -10.47
C SER A 378 -23.52 10.81 -10.99
N SER A 379 -23.72 12.11 -11.07
CA SER A 379 -24.97 12.70 -11.58
C SER A 379 -25.09 12.59 -13.12
N THR A 380 -26.31 12.78 -13.63
CA THR A 380 -26.58 12.77 -15.08
C THR A 380 -25.96 13.98 -15.78
N LEU A 381 -26.18 15.18 -15.23
CA LEU A 381 -25.57 16.44 -15.66
C LEU A 381 -24.31 16.75 -14.84
N SER A 382 -23.31 15.88 -14.95
CA SER A 382 -22.13 15.88 -14.09
C SER A 382 -21.13 17.02 -14.32
N CYS A 383 -21.25 17.80 -15.39
CA CYS A 383 -20.31 18.90 -15.62
C CYS A 383 -20.57 20.09 -14.69
N MET A 384 -19.49 20.66 -14.13
CA MET A 384 -19.54 21.86 -13.29
C MET A 384 -19.71 23.16 -14.10
N LYS A 385 -19.38 23.13 -15.40
CA LYS A 385 -19.42 24.31 -16.29
C LYS A 385 -20.60 24.33 -17.27
N CYS A 386 -21.27 23.21 -17.51
CA CYS A 386 -22.36 23.14 -18.47
C CYS A 386 -23.42 22.11 -18.10
N TYR A 387 -24.54 22.14 -18.81
CA TYR A 387 -25.66 21.20 -18.65
C TYR A 387 -25.56 19.99 -19.59
N ALA A 388 -24.36 19.62 -20.04
CA ALA A 388 -24.19 18.48 -20.93
C ALA A 388 -24.49 17.17 -20.17
N PRO A 389 -25.24 16.23 -20.76
CA PRO A 389 -25.40 14.90 -20.19
C PRO A 389 -24.08 14.13 -20.35
N GLY A 390 -23.24 14.18 -19.32
CA GLY A 390 -21.95 13.47 -19.32
C GLY A 390 -22.09 11.97 -19.08
N ARG A 391 -23.16 11.53 -18.40
CA ARG A 391 -23.36 10.12 -18.02
C ARG A 391 -24.36 9.45 -18.96
N GLY A 392 -23.99 8.29 -19.51
CA GLY A 392 -24.85 7.48 -20.38
C GLY A 392 -24.59 7.63 -21.87
N VAL A 393 -23.70 8.54 -22.29
CA VAL A 393 -23.25 8.67 -23.68
C VAL A 393 -21.98 7.83 -23.88
N CYS A 394 -22.03 6.89 -24.82
CA CYS A 394 -20.88 6.06 -25.20
C CYS A 394 -19.84 6.88 -25.98
N MET A 395 -18.56 6.52 -25.89
CA MET A 395 -17.47 7.20 -26.59
C MET A 395 -17.72 7.32 -28.10
N HIS A 396 -18.23 6.27 -28.74
CA HIS A 396 -18.49 6.32 -30.18
C HIS A 396 -19.56 7.38 -30.56
N ALA A 397 -20.54 7.62 -29.69
CA ALA A 397 -21.66 8.53 -29.94
C ALA A 397 -21.39 9.97 -29.47
N TYR A 398 -20.33 10.19 -28.70
CA TYR A 398 -20.03 11.50 -28.14
C TYR A 398 -19.46 12.46 -29.20
N VAL A 399 -20.05 13.66 -29.34
CA VAL A 399 -19.56 14.69 -30.26
C VAL A 399 -18.95 15.83 -29.44
N PRO A 400 -17.61 15.94 -29.37
CA PRO A 400 -16.95 17.00 -28.64
C PRO A 400 -17.32 18.39 -29.15
N ARG A 401 -17.31 19.39 -28.27
CA ARG A 401 -17.54 20.82 -28.59
C ARG A 401 -18.91 21.12 -29.16
N SER A 402 -19.89 20.28 -28.85
CA SER A 402 -21.28 20.56 -29.15
C SER A 402 -21.77 21.78 -28.34
N PRO A 403 -22.57 22.69 -28.93
CA PRO A 403 -23.12 23.82 -28.19
C PRO A 403 -24.02 23.34 -27.04
N VAL A 404 -23.71 23.75 -25.81
CA VAL A 404 -24.47 23.40 -24.61
C VAL A 404 -24.60 24.63 -23.70
N GLU A 405 -25.77 24.76 -23.07
CA GLU A 405 -26.04 25.78 -22.05
C GLU A 405 -24.99 25.70 -20.92
N ARG A 406 -24.38 26.85 -20.60
CA ARG A 406 -23.36 26.97 -19.55
C ARG A 406 -24.00 27.20 -18.18
N ARG A 407 -23.31 26.73 -17.14
CA ARG A 407 -23.65 27.02 -15.74
C ARG A 407 -22.98 28.32 -15.31
N SER A 408 -23.70 29.12 -14.54
CA SER A 408 -23.21 30.29 -13.80
C SER A 408 -23.49 30.13 -12.30
N ILE A 409 -22.93 31.01 -11.47
CA ILE A 409 -23.25 31.07 -10.03
C ILE A 409 -24.76 31.28 -9.81
N ASP A 410 -25.40 32.16 -10.59
CA ASP A 410 -26.84 32.39 -10.51
C ASP A 410 -27.66 31.16 -10.90
N SER A 411 -27.19 30.39 -11.88
CA SER A 411 -27.84 29.14 -12.29
C SER A 411 -27.77 28.08 -11.18
N TYR A 412 -26.64 28.02 -10.44
CA TYR A 412 -26.49 27.14 -9.28
C TYR A 412 -27.46 27.53 -8.16
N ALA A 413 -27.56 28.83 -7.85
CA ALA A 413 -28.53 29.33 -6.87
C ALA A 413 -29.97 29.02 -7.30
N SER A 414 -30.30 29.22 -8.58
CA SER A 414 -31.64 28.95 -9.12
C SER A 414 -31.99 27.45 -9.10
N ASP A 415 -31.02 26.59 -9.39
CA ASP A 415 -31.23 25.14 -9.40
C ASP A 415 -31.28 24.54 -7.98
N SER A 416 -30.71 25.20 -6.97
CA SER A 416 -30.79 24.76 -5.56
C SER A 416 -32.15 25.02 -4.90
N LEU A 417 -32.94 25.97 -5.43
CA LEU A 417 -34.27 26.33 -4.93
C LEU A 417 -35.39 25.33 -5.34
N LYS A 418 -35.14 24.49 -6.34
CA LYS A 418 -36.17 23.58 -6.90
C LYS A 418 -36.38 22.35 -6.00
N LYS A 419 -37.65 22.03 -5.69
CA LYS A 419 -38.02 20.77 -5.01
C LYS A 419 -38.07 19.60 -6.00
N GLY A 420 -37.62 18.41 -5.60
CA GLY A 420 -37.78 17.16 -6.36
C GLY A 420 -36.67 16.80 -7.37
N LEU A 421 -36.97 15.96 -8.37
CA LEU A 421 -35.98 15.40 -9.32
C LEU A 421 -35.47 16.40 -10.39
N ALA A 422 -36.10 17.57 -10.53
CA ALA A 422 -35.80 18.58 -11.56
C ALA A 422 -34.65 19.55 -11.18
N ARG A 423 -33.74 19.16 -10.27
CA ARG A 423 -32.69 20.02 -9.68
C ARG A 423 -31.45 20.23 -10.57
N LYS A 424 -31.48 19.84 -11.85
CA LYS A 424 -30.32 19.82 -12.77
C LYS A 424 -28.99 19.42 -12.08
N ASN A 425 -29.07 18.45 -11.15
CA ASN A 425 -27.99 17.92 -10.31
C ASN A 425 -27.30 18.87 -9.30
N VAL A 426 -28.04 19.83 -8.76
CA VAL A 426 -27.64 20.67 -7.61
C VAL A 426 -28.32 20.17 -6.33
N LYS A 427 -27.67 20.30 -5.16
CA LYS A 427 -28.23 19.91 -3.85
C LYS A 427 -29.27 20.96 -3.42
N GLU A 428 -30.40 20.50 -2.88
CA GLU A 428 -31.48 21.42 -2.45
C GLU A 428 -31.06 22.25 -1.24
N GLY A 429 -31.39 23.54 -1.28
CA GLY A 429 -31.02 24.50 -0.24
C GLY A 429 -29.50 24.73 -0.13
N SER A 430 -28.71 24.21 -1.05
CA SER A 430 -27.26 24.45 -1.06
C SER A 430 -26.93 25.84 -1.61
N MET A 431 -25.76 26.33 -1.21
CA MET A 431 -25.17 27.56 -1.69
C MET A 431 -23.76 27.31 -2.20
N VAL A 432 -23.33 28.13 -3.16
CA VAL A 432 -21.94 28.17 -3.60
C VAL A 432 -21.11 28.81 -2.49
N VAL A 433 -20.08 28.11 -2.01
CA VAL A 433 -19.24 28.54 -0.89
C VAL A 433 -18.41 29.79 -1.23
N PHE A 434 -17.93 29.86 -2.47
CA PHE A 434 -17.11 30.96 -2.99
C PHE A 434 -17.79 31.66 -4.18
N PRO A 435 -18.83 32.49 -3.96
CA PRO A 435 -19.64 33.07 -5.04
C PRO A 435 -18.89 34.09 -5.91
N GLN A 436 -17.74 34.60 -5.45
CA GLN A 436 -16.88 35.50 -6.25
C GLN A 436 -16.11 34.77 -7.35
N ILE A 437 -16.04 33.43 -7.30
CA ILE A 437 -15.32 32.63 -8.29
C ILE A 437 -16.29 32.26 -9.41
N SER A 438 -16.08 32.83 -10.60
CA SER A 438 -16.83 32.43 -11.80
C SER A 438 -16.62 30.95 -12.13
N THR A 439 -17.63 30.30 -12.72
CA THR A 439 -17.52 28.94 -13.25
C THR A 439 -16.46 28.80 -14.35
N ASP A 440 -16.04 29.92 -14.97
CA ASP A 440 -14.91 29.93 -15.91
C ASP A 440 -13.54 29.87 -15.23
N ASN A 441 -13.46 30.26 -13.96
CA ASN A 441 -12.23 30.21 -13.17
C ASN A 441 -12.10 28.89 -12.37
N LEU A 442 -12.80 27.82 -12.79
CA LEU A 442 -12.60 26.47 -12.27
C LEU A 442 -11.34 25.87 -12.90
N ILE A 443 -10.31 25.67 -12.09
CA ILE A 443 -9.04 25.10 -12.54
C ILE A 443 -9.27 23.63 -12.90
N PRO A 444 -8.85 23.17 -14.11
CA PRO A 444 -8.91 21.75 -14.44
C PRO A 444 -8.11 20.92 -13.43
N SER A 445 -8.72 19.85 -12.87
CA SER A 445 -8.00 18.90 -12.01
C SER A 445 -7.05 18.02 -12.82
N THR A 446 -6.03 18.60 -13.43
CA THR A 446 -5.20 17.97 -14.48
C THR A 446 -4.60 16.65 -14.02
N LEU A 447 -4.11 16.56 -12.78
CA LEU A 447 -3.54 15.34 -12.21
C LEU A 447 -4.62 14.25 -12.04
N HIS A 448 -5.78 14.59 -11.47
CA HIS A 448 -6.87 13.64 -11.28
C HIS A 448 -7.56 13.22 -12.58
N ILE A 449 -7.59 14.10 -13.59
CA ILE A 449 -8.01 13.79 -14.95
C ILE A 449 -7.05 12.76 -15.54
N LEU A 450 -5.74 13.05 -15.55
CA LEU A 450 -4.70 12.14 -16.01
C LEU A 450 -4.81 10.76 -15.36
N MET A 451 -4.79 10.71 -14.03
CA MET A 451 -4.88 9.47 -13.27
C MET A 451 -6.17 8.70 -13.57
N GLY A 452 -7.32 9.40 -13.60
CA GLY A 452 -8.62 8.77 -13.80
C GLY A 452 -8.79 8.18 -15.20
N LEU A 453 -8.36 8.92 -16.24
CA LEU A 453 -8.47 8.48 -17.62
C LEU A 453 -7.47 7.37 -17.94
N CYS A 454 -6.21 7.50 -17.53
CA CYS A 454 -5.20 6.46 -17.76
C CYS A 454 -5.55 5.17 -17.01
N GLN A 455 -6.05 5.26 -15.78
CA GLN A 455 -6.50 4.09 -15.04
C GLN A 455 -7.64 3.37 -15.78
N LYS A 456 -8.69 4.10 -16.14
CA LYS A 456 -9.91 3.52 -16.74
C LYS A 456 -9.70 2.99 -18.16
N PHE A 457 -9.08 3.78 -19.04
CA PHE A 457 -9.04 3.50 -20.48
C PHE A 457 -7.74 2.85 -20.96
N ALA A 458 -6.74 2.70 -20.08
CA ALA A 458 -5.50 2.02 -20.43
C ALA A 458 -5.11 0.97 -19.40
N PHE A 459 -4.81 1.35 -18.16
CA PHE A 459 -4.26 0.40 -17.19
C PHE A 459 -5.22 -0.75 -16.89
N ASP A 460 -6.50 -0.46 -16.61
CA ASP A 460 -7.49 -1.50 -16.35
C ASP A 460 -7.78 -2.36 -17.60
N GLU A 461 -7.76 -1.76 -18.79
CA GLU A 461 -7.86 -2.48 -20.07
C GLU A 461 -6.67 -3.42 -20.29
N LEU A 462 -5.44 -2.99 -20.00
CA LEU A 462 -4.25 -3.84 -20.09
C LEU A 462 -4.27 -4.95 -19.04
N LYS A 463 -4.77 -4.69 -17.82
CA LYS A 463 -5.00 -5.73 -16.81
C LYS A 463 -6.01 -6.76 -17.31
N GLN A 464 -7.10 -6.30 -17.93
CA GLN A 464 -8.12 -7.16 -18.51
C GLN A 464 -7.56 -8.02 -19.64
N MET A 465 -6.83 -7.41 -20.58
CA MET A 465 -6.17 -8.13 -21.68
C MET A 465 -5.19 -9.20 -21.17
N ALA A 466 -4.42 -8.89 -20.11
CA ALA A 466 -3.51 -9.86 -19.50
C ALA A 466 -4.26 -11.03 -18.88
N ASN A 467 -5.37 -10.75 -18.19
CA ASN A 467 -6.24 -11.78 -17.63
C ASN A 467 -6.90 -12.62 -18.73
N GLU A 468 -7.31 -12.03 -19.84
CA GLU A 468 -7.93 -12.75 -20.97
C GLU A 468 -6.92 -13.67 -21.66
N GLN A 469 -5.69 -13.22 -21.86
CA GLN A 469 -4.61 -14.03 -22.42
C GLN A 469 -4.24 -15.21 -21.50
N ASP A 470 -4.19 -14.97 -20.18
CA ASP A 470 -3.91 -16.02 -19.20
C ASP A 470 -5.06 -17.02 -19.02
N LYS A 471 -6.30 -16.63 -19.36
CA LYS A 471 -7.51 -17.46 -19.27
C LYS A 471 -7.83 -18.21 -20.57
N ALA A 472 -6.98 -18.16 -21.59
CA ALA A 472 -7.24 -18.87 -22.85
C ALA A 472 -7.48 -20.37 -22.59
N GLY A 473 -8.69 -20.86 -22.90
CA GLY A 473 -9.11 -22.25 -22.62
C GLY A 473 -9.74 -22.48 -21.24
N VAL A 474 -9.82 -21.46 -20.39
CA VAL A 474 -10.41 -21.53 -19.04
C VAL A 474 -11.80 -20.87 -19.02
N PRO A 475 -12.83 -21.50 -18.41
CA PRO A 475 -14.14 -20.88 -18.26
C PRO A 475 -14.08 -19.52 -17.54
N LYS A 476 -14.94 -18.59 -17.96
CA LYS A 476 -15.15 -17.34 -17.20
C LYS A 476 -15.63 -17.70 -15.81
N TYR A 477 -15.13 -16.97 -14.80
CA TYR A 477 -15.59 -17.13 -13.43
C TYR A 477 -17.11 -16.95 -13.38
N SER A 478 -17.79 -17.93 -12.81
CA SER A 478 -19.17 -17.83 -12.37
C SER A 478 -19.32 -18.69 -11.11
N GLU A 479 -20.27 -18.32 -10.24
CA GLU A 479 -20.53 -19.11 -9.05
C GLU A 479 -21.01 -20.53 -9.40
N LYS A 480 -21.60 -20.70 -10.59
CA LYS A 480 -21.99 -22.01 -11.14
C LYS A 480 -20.78 -22.88 -11.47
N GLU A 481 -19.78 -22.33 -12.18
CA GLU A 481 -18.56 -23.06 -12.52
C GLU A 481 -17.74 -23.40 -11.26
N LYS A 482 -17.65 -22.47 -10.30
CA LYS A 482 -17.00 -22.73 -9.01
C LYS A 482 -17.66 -23.90 -8.27
N LYS A 483 -19.00 -23.87 -8.11
CA LYS A 483 -19.76 -24.95 -7.47
C LYS A 483 -19.61 -26.29 -8.19
N LYS A 484 -19.45 -26.28 -9.52
CA LYS A 484 -19.23 -27.49 -10.31
C LYS A 484 -17.89 -28.16 -9.96
N HIS A 485 -16.82 -27.39 -9.84
CA HIS A 485 -15.52 -27.92 -9.40
C HIS A 485 -15.56 -28.40 -7.95
N GLU A 486 -16.16 -27.61 -7.04
CA GLU A 486 -16.30 -27.98 -5.62
C GLU A 486 -17.14 -29.26 -5.44
N ALA A 487 -18.22 -29.44 -6.21
CA ALA A 487 -19.03 -30.66 -6.19
C ALA A 487 -18.28 -31.89 -6.73
N ALA A 488 -17.44 -31.72 -7.75
CA ALA A 488 -16.62 -32.80 -8.29
C ALA A 488 -15.56 -33.27 -7.28
N ILE A 489 -14.92 -32.33 -6.59
CA ILE A 489 -13.96 -32.62 -5.50
C ILE A 489 -14.68 -33.32 -4.34
N ALA A 490 -15.80 -32.76 -3.86
CA ALA A 490 -16.56 -33.34 -2.75
C ALA A 490 -17.03 -34.78 -3.05
N LYS A 491 -17.44 -35.07 -4.29
CA LYS A 491 -17.81 -36.44 -4.71
C LYS A 491 -16.62 -37.40 -4.63
N LEU A 492 -15.43 -36.97 -5.05
CA LEU A 492 -14.22 -37.79 -4.98
C LEU A 492 -13.75 -37.97 -3.52
N GLU A 493 -13.88 -36.95 -2.67
CA GLU A 493 -13.61 -37.05 -1.23
C GLU A 493 -14.53 -38.08 -0.57
N GLU A 494 -15.83 -38.06 -0.88
CA GLU A 494 -16.81 -39.05 -0.41
C GLU A 494 -16.46 -40.47 -0.89
N GLU A 495 -16.08 -40.64 -2.17
CA GLU A 495 -15.64 -41.93 -2.71
C GLU A 495 -14.38 -42.46 -1.98
N VAL A 496 -13.39 -41.60 -1.68
CA VAL A 496 -12.19 -41.97 -0.90
C VAL A 496 -12.56 -42.39 0.52
N GLU A 497 -13.51 -41.69 1.16
CA GLU A 497 -13.96 -41.98 2.51
C GLU A 497 -14.66 -43.35 2.58
N VAL A 498 -15.55 -43.64 1.63
CA VAL A 498 -16.24 -44.93 1.52
C VAL A 498 -15.24 -46.08 1.33
N VAL A 499 -14.34 -45.99 0.35
CA VAL A 499 -13.34 -47.05 0.10
C VAL A 499 -12.38 -47.18 1.29
N SER A 500 -12.05 -46.10 1.97
CA SER A 500 -11.22 -46.14 3.19
C SER A 500 -11.92 -46.83 4.36
N SER A 501 -13.25 -46.70 4.47
CA SER A 501 -14.05 -47.43 5.45
C SER A 501 -14.09 -48.92 5.14
N ASP A 502 -14.34 -49.29 3.88
CA ASP A 502 -14.34 -50.68 3.42
C ASP A 502 -13.00 -51.36 3.62
N LEU A 503 -11.90 -50.66 3.34
CA LEU A 503 -10.54 -51.14 3.56
C LEU A 503 -10.28 -51.45 5.03
N LYS A 504 -10.63 -50.54 5.95
CA LYS A 504 -10.49 -50.76 7.40
C LYS A 504 -11.32 -51.96 7.89
N ALA A 505 -12.54 -52.10 7.40
CA ALA A 505 -13.40 -53.22 7.75
C ALA A 505 -12.79 -54.55 7.28
N MET A 506 -12.24 -54.56 6.06
CA MET A 506 -11.58 -55.75 5.50
C MET A 506 -10.26 -56.08 6.22
N GLU A 507 -9.49 -55.08 6.68
CA GLU A 507 -8.29 -55.30 7.50
C GLU A 507 -8.63 -56.00 8.83
N CYS A 508 -9.75 -55.63 9.46
CA CYS A 508 -10.24 -56.28 10.67
C CYS A 508 -10.63 -57.75 10.40
N ILE A 509 -11.31 -58.00 9.27
CA ILE A 509 -11.72 -59.34 8.84
C ILE A 509 -10.49 -60.22 8.56
N ASP A 510 -9.50 -59.71 7.84
CA ASP A 510 -8.26 -60.44 7.52
C ASP A 510 -7.46 -60.77 8.79
N GLY A 511 -7.32 -59.80 9.71
CA GLY A 511 -6.66 -59.99 10.99
C GLY A 511 -7.33 -61.05 11.86
N ALA A 512 -8.66 -61.04 11.93
CA ALA A 512 -9.41 -62.08 12.62
C ALA A 512 -9.20 -63.46 11.97
N LEU A 513 -9.27 -63.55 10.64
CA LEU A 513 -9.02 -64.80 9.90
C LEU A 513 -7.61 -65.35 10.15
N GLU A 514 -6.60 -64.48 10.19
CA GLU A 514 -5.22 -64.83 10.54
C GLU A 514 -5.10 -65.44 11.93
N ASN A 515 -5.70 -64.82 12.94
CA ASN A 515 -5.69 -65.32 14.32
C ASN A 515 -6.40 -66.67 14.44
N PHE A 516 -7.52 -66.85 13.74
CA PHE A 516 -8.23 -68.13 13.68
C PHE A 516 -7.38 -69.24 13.06
N LEU A 517 -6.67 -68.96 11.96
CA LEU A 517 -5.80 -69.92 11.28
C LEU A 517 -4.54 -70.26 12.09
N ALA A 518 -4.01 -69.29 12.83
CA ALA A 518 -2.84 -69.47 13.70
C ALA A 518 -3.18 -70.10 15.06
N CYS A 519 -4.47 -70.33 15.35
CA CYS A 519 -4.97 -70.74 16.67
C CYS A 519 -4.56 -69.76 17.80
N ARG A 520 -4.56 -68.45 17.51
CA ARG A 520 -4.19 -67.36 18.43
C ARG A 520 -5.33 -66.38 18.65
N ILE A 521 -6.56 -66.90 18.79
CA ILE A 521 -7.76 -66.08 18.94
C ILE A 521 -7.68 -65.31 20.26
N ASP A 522 -7.74 -63.99 20.19
CA ASP A 522 -7.88 -63.11 21.37
C ASP A 522 -9.36 -62.85 21.64
N ALA A 523 -9.84 -63.12 22.84
CA ALA A 523 -11.28 -63.12 23.11
C ALA A 523 -11.86 -61.70 23.02
N SER A 524 -12.81 -61.52 22.09
CA SER A 524 -13.60 -60.28 21.94
C SER A 524 -14.52 -60.03 23.14
N GLN A 525 -14.69 -58.76 23.53
CA GLN A 525 -15.63 -58.32 24.56
C GLN A 525 -17.03 -57.97 24.03
N ILE A 526 -17.29 -58.20 22.74
CA ILE A 526 -18.58 -57.92 22.12
C ILE A 526 -19.63 -58.91 22.64
N ASP A 527 -20.62 -58.41 23.40
CA ASP A 527 -21.78 -59.19 23.82
C ASP A 527 -22.75 -59.32 22.64
N THR A 528 -22.85 -60.50 22.03
CA THR A 528 -23.81 -60.76 20.96
C THR A 528 -25.00 -61.50 21.54
N ASP A 529 -26.15 -60.82 21.70
CA ASP A 529 -27.39 -61.32 22.33
C ASP A 529 -27.99 -62.64 21.74
N GLN A 530 -27.36 -63.25 20.72
CA GLN A 530 -27.62 -64.61 20.24
C GLN A 530 -26.34 -65.22 19.63
N GLU A 531 -25.92 -66.43 20.01
CA GLU A 531 -24.64 -67.01 19.55
C GLU A 531 -24.64 -67.35 18.05
N CYS A 532 -23.70 -66.77 17.28
CA CYS A 532 -23.43 -67.19 15.90
C CYS A 532 -22.90 -68.63 15.88
N LEU A 533 -23.54 -69.50 15.09
CA LEU A 533 -23.25 -70.94 15.03
C LEU A 533 -22.27 -71.32 13.92
N ALA A 534 -21.55 -70.35 13.35
CA ALA A 534 -20.49 -70.59 12.38
C ALA A 534 -19.32 -71.32 13.05
N LYS A 535 -18.73 -72.29 12.34
CA LYS A 535 -17.53 -73.01 12.81
C LYS A 535 -16.35 -72.06 13.06
N MET A 536 -16.27 -70.98 12.31
CA MET A 536 -15.27 -69.92 12.40
C MET A 536 -16.01 -68.59 12.51
N CYS A 537 -16.39 -68.21 13.74
CA CYS A 537 -17.08 -66.96 14.00
C CYS A 537 -16.08 -65.84 14.26
N LEU A 538 -15.85 -64.98 13.26
CA LEU A 538 -14.82 -63.92 13.30
C LEU A 538 -14.97 -62.97 14.50
N PHE A 539 -16.20 -62.72 14.96
CA PHE A 539 -16.48 -61.89 16.14
C PHE A 539 -15.98 -62.45 17.47
N ARG A 540 -15.50 -63.70 17.53
CA ARG A 540 -14.82 -64.21 18.73
C ARG A 540 -13.43 -63.61 18.89
N ASP A 541 -12.86 -63.06 17.82
CA ASP A 541 -11.55 -62.41 17.85
C ASP A 541 -11.69 -60.90 18.09
N ARG A 542 -10.82 -60.37 18.95
CA ARG A 542 -10.77 -58.94 19.31
C ARG A 542 -10.55 -58.01 18.12
N SER A 543 -9.93 -58.47 17.04
CA SER A 543 -9.69 -57.66 15.84
C SER A 543 -10.98 -57.12 15.21
N MET A 544 -12.12 -57.79 15.44
CA MET A 544 -13.43 -57.35 14.97
C MET A 544 -14.06 -56.23 15.81
N GLU A 545 -13.52 -55.87 16.97
CA GLU A 545 -13.99 -54.74 17.80
C GLU A 545 -13.90 -53.39 17.09
N ASN A 546 -12.97 -53.26 16.15
CA ASN A 546 -12.72 -52.03 15.40
C ASN A 546 -13.38 -52.03 13.99
N SER A 547 -14.08 -53.09 13.62
CA SER A 547 -14.79 -53.18 12.34
C SER A 547 -16.02 -52.27 12.33
N SER A 548 -16.30 -51.61 11.20
CA SER A 548 -17.59 -50.95 10.99
C SER A 548 -18.75 -51.98 11.06
N SER A 549 -19.95 -51.50 11.40
CA SER A 549 -21.12 -52.26 11.85
C SER A 549 -21.72 -53.27 10.85
N HIS A 550 -21.16 -53.41 9.65
CA HIS A 550 -21.70 -54.27 8.59
C HIS A 550 -21.67 -55.76 8.95
N GLY A 551 -20.78 -56.22 9.86
CA GLY A 551 -20.66 -57.63 10.19
C GLY A 551 -21.68 -58.20 11.20
N PHE A 552 -22.42 -57.36 11.94
CA PHE A 552 -23.29 -57.82 13.04
C PHE A 552 -24.59 -58.48 12.57
N GLN A 553 -25.02 -58.20 11.34
CA GLN A 553 -26.25 -58.79 10.81
C GLN A 553 -26.04 -60.29 10.62
N LYS A 554 -27.02 -61.06 11.10
CA LYS A 554 -27.04 -62.51 11.06
C LYS A 554 -28.12 -62.96 10.10
N ASP A 555 -27.86 -64.06 9.40
CA ASP A 555 -28.83 -64.68 8.53
C ASP A 555 -28.75 -66.21 8.62
N VAL A 556 -29.79 -66.88 8.15
CA VAL A 556 -29.91 -68.33 8.20
C VAL A 556 -29.28 -68.92 6.95
N CYS A 557 -28.21 -69.70 7.13
CA CYS A 557 -27.56 -70.42 6.03
C CYS A 557 -28.56 -71.38 5.37
N SER A 558 -28.78 -71.23 4.07
CA SER A 558 -29.73 -72.06 3.30
C SER A 558 -29.35 -73.54 3.27
N GLY A 559 -28.07 -73.87 3.43
CA GLY A 559 -27.55 -75.24 3.46
C GLY A 559 -27.70 -75.94 4.82
N CYS A 560 -27.15 -75.35 5.90
CA CYS A 560 -27.14 -75.97 7.23
C CYS A 560 -28.20 -75.45 8.20
N LYS A 561 -29.00 -74.46 7.79
CA LYS A 561 -30.07 -73.80 8.57
C LYS A 561 -29.59 -73.16 9.88
N LYS A 562 -28.29 -72.89 10.01
CA LYS A 562 -27.69 -72.23 11.17
C LYS A 562 -27.70 -70.71 11.01
N LEU A 563 -27.92 -70.00 12.11
CA LEU A 563 -27.83 -68.54 12.20
C LEU A 563 -26.35 -68.11 12.25
N ILE A 564 -25.92 -67.31 11.26
CA ILE A 564 -24.51 -66.98 11.02
C ILE A 564 -24.38 -65.49 10.68
N HIS A 565 -23.39 -64.81 11.27
CA HIS A 565 -23.02 -63.45 10.86
C HIS A 565 -22.66 -63.42 9.37
N GLY A 566 -23.09 -62.43 8.61
CA GLY A 566 -22.81 -62.43 7.17
C GLY A 566 -21.31 -62.41 6.82
N VAL A 567 -20.47 -61.74 7.63
CA VAL A 567 -18.99 -61.80 7.50
C VAL A 567 -18.38 -63.15 7.87
N CYS A 568 -19.11 -64.00 8.59
CA CYS A 568 -18.74 -65.39 8.87
C CYS A 568 -19.25 -66.37 7.80
N GLY A 569 -19.92 -65.85 6.76
CA GLY A 569 -20.41 -66.61 5.61
C GLY A 569 -19.88 -66.15 4.26
N GLY A 570 -19.24 -64.99 4.18
CA GLY A 570 -18.64 -64.46 2.96
C GLY A 570 -17.68 -63.29 3.22
N ILE A 571 -16.93 -62.93 2.17
CA ILE A 571 -16.06 -61.74 2.11
C ILE A 571 -16.75 -60.76 1.16
N TRP A 572 -17.04 -59.56 1.64
CA TRP A 572 -17.91 -58.60 0.96
C TRP A 572 -17.28 -57.22 0.95
N ILE A 573 -17.40 -56.52 -0.18
CA ILE A 573 -17.32 -55.04 -0.22
C ILE A 573 -18.74 -54.47 -0.03
N GLN A 574 -18.87 -53.19 0.34
CA GLN A 574 -20.17 -52.61 0.71
C GLN A 574 -21.26 -52.83 -0.36
N GLN A 575 -20.91 -52.63 -1.64
CA GLN A 575 -21.84 -52.84 -2.76
C GLN A 575 -22.35 -54.28 -2.87
N GLN A 576 -21.52 -55.28 -2.53
CA GLN A 576 -21.91 -56.70 -2.55
C GLN A 576 -22.78 -57.06 -1.34
N TRP A 577 -22.48 -56.44 -0.20
CA TRP A 577 -23.28 -56.57 1.02
C TRP A 577 -24.70 -55.99 0.88
N ASP A 578 -24.85 -54.90 0.13
CA ASP A 578 -26.18 -54.33 -0.12
C ASP A 578 -27.01 -55.21 -1.08
N GLN A 579 -26.36 -55.89 -2.02
CA GLN A 579 -27.01 -56.84 -2.95
C GLN A 579 -27.42 -58.16 -2.28
N TYR A 580 -26.72 -58.53 -1.21
CA TYR A 580 -26.95 -59.74 -0.43
C TYR A 580 -28.37 -59.82 0.17
N HIS A 581 -29.01 -58.68 0.43
CA HIS A 581 -30.37 -58.60 0.98
C HIS A 581 -31.50 -58.73 -0.07
N SER A 582 -31.16 -59.05 -1.32
CA SER A 582 -32.15 -59.32 -2.36
C SER A 582 -32.87 -60.66 -2.11
N PRO A 583 -34.20 -60.75 -2.30
CA PRO A 583 -34.96 -61.99 -2.07
C PRO A 583 -34.51 -63.19 -2.93
N ASP A 584 -33.75 -62.95 -4.00
CA ASP A 584 -33.23 -63.98 -4.91
C ASP A 584 -31.86 -64.54 -4.48
N TYR A 585 -31.25 -64.00 -3.42
CA TYR A 585 -29.89 -64.40 -3.00
C TYR A 585 -29.90 -65.57 -2.02
N VAL A 586 -29.14 -66.63 -2.33
CA VAL A 586 -29.01 -67.81 -1.47
C VAL A 586 -27.79 -67.66 -0.57
N PHE A 587 -27.99 -67.34 0.72
CA PHE A 587 -26.91 -67.29 1.69
C PHE A 587 -26.42 -68.69 2.08
N LEU A 588 -25.12 -68.92 1.94
CA LEU A 588 -24.45 -70.13 2.42
C LEU A 588 -23.25 -69.74 3.26
N CYS A 589 -23.04 -70.40 4.40
CA CYS A 589 -21.84 -70.18 5.19
C CYS A 589 -20.62 -70.81 4.55
N PHE A 590 -19.42 -70.37 4.95
CA PHE A 590 -18.15 -70.88 4.43
C PHE A 590 -18.05 -72.41 4.41
N HIS A 591 -18.62 -73.08 5.42
CA HIS A 591 -18.64 -74.55 5.48
C HIS A 591 -19.55 -75.18 4.41
N CYS A 592 -20.76 -74.66 4.21
CA CYS A 592 -21.68 -75.14 3.18
C CYS A 592 -21.21 -74.82 1.76
N GLN A 593 -20.38 -73.78 1.61
CA GLN A 593 -19.68 -73.45 0.37
C GLN A 593 -18.45 -74.34 0.12
N GLY A 594 -18.07 -75.21 1.08
CA GLY A 594 -16.88 -76.05 0.98
C GLY A 594 -15.56 -75.28 1.00
N LEU A 595 -15.55 -74.05 1.55
CA LEU A 595 -14.36 -73.22 1.63
C LEU A 595 -13.53 -73.56 2.88
N THR A 596 -12.22 -73.69 2.68
CA THR A 596 -11.24 -73.91 3.75
C THR A 596 -10.73 -72.58 4.27
N GLY A 597 -10.29 -72.53 5.53
CA GLY A 597 -9.75 -71.32 6.15
C GLY A 597 -8.69 -70.59 5.30
N PRO A 598 -7.65 -71.28 4.77
CA PRO A 598 -6.66 -70.64 3.90
C PRO A 598 -7.24 -70.04 2.61
N ARG A 599 -8.32 -70.64 2.07
CA ARG A 599 -8.99 -70.13 0.86
C ARG A 599 -9.81 -68.87 1.14
N ILE A 600 -10.42 -68.79 2.33
CA ILE A 600 -11.17 -67.61 2.80
C ILE A 600 -10.20 -66.44 3.04
N GLN A 601 -9.07 -66.71 3.73
CA GLN A 601 -8.02 -65.72 3.94
C GLN A 601 -7.43 -65.22 2.61
N HIS A 602 -7.24 -66.11 1.63
CA HIS A 602 -6.78 -65.69 0.30
C HIS A 602 -7.76 -64.73 -0.39
N GLN A 603 -9.08 -64.97 -0.29
CA GLN A 603 -10.11 -64.07 -0.83
C GLN A 603 -10.14 -62.72 -0.11
N SER A 604 -9.97 -62.71 1.21
CA SER A 604 -9.82 -61.49 2.02
C SER A 604 -8.62 -60.65 1.54
N LYS A 605 -7.43 -61.26 1.42
CA LYS A 605 -6.22 -60.59 0.92
C LYS A 605 -6.36 -60.08 -0.51
N GLN A 606 -7.01 -60.83 -1.40
CA GLN A 606 -7.31 -60.36 -2.76
C GLN A 606 -8.20 -59.12 -2.74
N THR A 607 -9.18 -59.07 -1.82
CA THR A 607 -10.09 -57.93 -1.69
C THR A 607 -9.40 -56.73 -1.07
N LEU A 608 -8.50 -56.92 -0.10
CA LEU A 608 -7.63 -55.86 0.43
C LEU A 608 -6.79 -55.22 -0.67
N THR A 609 -6.07 -56.03 -1.45
CA THR A 609 -5.25 -55.52 -2.56
C THR A 609 -6.09 -54.78 -3.62
N PHE A 610 -7.33 -55.24 -3.85
CA PHE A 610 -8.27 -54.55 -4.73
C PHE A 610 -8.67 -53.17 -4.17
N LEU A 611 -9.11 -53.09 -2.91
CA LEU A 611 -9.52 -51.84 -2.25
C LEU A 611 -8.35 -50.85 -2.12
N GLU A 612 -7.13 -51.33 -1.82
CA GLU A 612 -5.91 -50.51 -1.81
C GLU A 612 -5.65 -49.88 -3.18
N LYS A 613 -5.80 -50.66 -4.25
CA LYS A 613 -5.62 -50.17 -5.62
C LYS A 613 -6.71 -49.17 -6.01
N GLU A 614 -7.96 -49.47 -5.67
CA GLU A 614 -9.11 -48.61 -5.94
C GLU A 614 -8.98 -47.26 -5.21
N LYS A 615 -8.59 -47.28 -3.93
CA LYS A 615 -8.31 -46.08 -3.15
C LYS A 615 -7.24 -45.21 -3.81
N LEU A 616 -6.10 -45.80 -4.19
CA LEU A 616 -5.03 -45.07 -4.86
C LEU A 616 -5.48 -44.44 -6.19
N GLU A 617 -6.32 -45.14 -6.96
CA GLU A 617 -6.87 -44.60 -8.21
C GLU A 617 -7.81 -43.42 -7.98
N ILE A 618 -8.62 -43.43 -6.92
CA ILE A 618 -9.53 -42.32 -6.58
C ILE A 618 -8.74 -41.15 -5.97
N GLU A 619 -7.77 -41.41 -5.10
CA GLU A 619 -6.89 -40.38 -4.52
C GLU A 619 -6.10 -39.63 -5.61
N GLU A 620 -5.61 -40.32 -6.64
CA GLU A 620 -4.94 -39.66 -7.77
C GLU A 620 -5.93 -38.79 -8.58
N LYS A 621 -7.17 -39.26 -8.80
CA LYS A 621 -8.21 -38.43 -9.45
C LYS A 621 -8.56 -37.20 -8.61
N LEU A 622 -8.67 -37.34 -7.30
CA LEU A 622 -8.94 -36.25 -6.35
C LEU A 622 -7.81 -35.21 -6.40
N LYS A 623 -6.56 -35.67 -6.40
CA LYS A 623 -5.38 -34.81 -6.53
C LYS A 623 -5.40 -34.01 -7.82
N VAL A 624 -5.61 -34.68 -8.97
CA VAL A 624 -5.69 -34.02 -10.28
C VAL A 624 -6.82 -32.99 -10.31
N ALA A 625 -8.01 -33.33 -9.83
CA ALA A 625 -9.15 -32.41 -9.79
C ALA A 625 -8.90 -31.19 -8.89
N THR A 626 -8.22 -31.38 -7.76
CA THR A 626 -7.84 -30.30 -6.84
C THR A 626 -6.79 -29.39 -7.47
N GLU A 627 -5.76 -29.94 -8.10
CA GLU A 627 -4.72 -29.17 -8.80
C GLU A 627 -5.30 -28.36 -9.98
N GLU A 628 -6.22 -28.95 -10.75
CA GLU A 628 -6.95 -28.25 -11.81
C GLU A 628 -7.78 -27.09 -11.24
N TYR A 629 -8.53 -27.31 -10.17
CA TYR A 629 -9.31 -26.25 -9.53
C TYR A 629 -8.42 -25.13 -8.97
N ASP A 630 -7.33 -25.48 -8.29
CA ASP A 630 -6.36 -24.51 -7.77
C ASP A 630 -5.73 -23.67 -8.88
N HIS A 631 -5.39 -24.32 -10.01
CA HIS A 631 -4.90 -23.63 -11.19
C HIS A 631 -5.92 -22.62 -11.72
N VAL A 632 -7.15 -23.08 -11.99
CA VAL A 632 -8.27 -22.25 -12.48
C VAL A 632 -8.59 -21.10 -11.51
N SER A 633 -8.67 -21.39 -10.21
CA SER A 633 -8.90 -20.44 -9.13
C SER A 633 -7.80 -19.38 -9.07
N SER A 634 -6.54 -19.77 -9.29
CA SER A 634 -5.42 -18.83 -9.35
C SER A 634 -5.53 -17.85 -10.52
N LEU A 635 -5.98 -18.33 -11.69
CA LEU A 635 -6.21 -17.50 -12.89
C LEU A 635 -7.40 -16.55 -12.70
N TRP A 636 -8.48 -17.01 -12.05
CA TRP A 636 -9.60 -16.15 -11.69
C TRP A 636 -9.18 -15.03 -10.73
N LYS A 637 -8.24 -15.30 -9.82
CA LYS A 637 -7.64 -14.32 -8.90
C LYS A 637 -6.56 -13.45 -9.55
N GLY A 638 -6.38 -13.50 -10.88
CA GLY A 638 -5.41 -12.68 -11.60
C GLY A 638 -3.94 -13.06 -11.33
N LYS A 639 -3.66 -14.34 -11.01
CA LYS A 639 -2.30 -14.85 -10.78
C LYS A 639 -1.70 -15.55 -12.01
N GLY A 640 -2.23 -15.29 -13.20
CA GLY A 640 -1.69 -15.79 -14.46
C GLY A 640 -0.31 -15.19 -14.79
N ASN A 641 0.39 -15.81 -15.74
CA ASN A 641 1.78 -15.49 -16.05
C ASN A 641 1.92 -14.11 -16.71
N THR A 642 1.03 -13.77 -17.65
CA THR A 642 1.01 -12.48 -18.34
C THR A 642 0.66 -11.36 -17.35
N ARG A 643 -0.34 -11.59 -16.49
CA ARG A 643 -0.73 -10.63 -15.45
C ARG A 643 0.41 -10.36 -14.46
N LYS A 644 1.09 -11.42 -13.99
CA LYS A 644 2.30 -11.30 -13.15
C LYS A 644 3.43 -10.57 -13.86
N ARG A 645 3.66 -10.83 -15.16
CA ARG A 645 4.69 -10.15 -15.96
C ARG A 645 4.38 -8.66 -16.07
N LEU A 646 3.13 -8.28 -16.35
CA LEU A 646 2.69 -6.88 -16.40
C LEU A 646 2.94 -6.17 -15.06
N ASP A 647 2.46 -6.75 -13.96
CA ASP A 647 2.61 -6.16 -12.62
C ASP A 647 4.10 -6.06 -12.22
N ASN A 648 4.93 -7.03 -12.61
CA ASN A 648 6.37 -6.97 -12.38
C ASN A 648 7.03 -5.85 -13.18
N ILE A 649 6.68 -5.67 -14.46
CA ILE A 649 7.22 -4.58 -15.28
C ILE A 649 6.86 -3.22 -14.65
N TRP A 650 5.60 -3.00 -14.28
CA TRP A 650 5.18 -1.78 -13.58
C TRP A 650 5.98 -1.57 -12.28
N LYS A 651 6.18 -2.63 -11.49
CA LYS A 651 7.04 -2.57 -10.29
C LYS A 651 8.48 -2.19 -10.61
N THR A 652 9.09 -2.75 -11.67
CA THR A 652 10.46 -2.37 -12.10
C THR A 652 10.56 -0.91 -12.56
N LEU A 653 9.46 -0.34 -13.06
CA LEU A 653 9.37 1.07 -13.44
C LEU A 653 9.08 1.98 -12.23
N GLY A 654 9.05 1.42 -11.01
CA GLY A 654 8.79 2.16 -9.77
C GLY A 654 7.34 2.59 -9.63
N ALA A 655 6.39 1.85 -10.22
CA ALA A 655 4.95 2.08 -10.11
C ALA A 655 4.29 0.87 -9.44
N VAL A 656 3.86 1.04 -8.19
CA VAL A 656 3.16 0.01 -7.42
C VAL A 656 1.75 0.52 -7.10
N PRO A 657 0.69 -0.19 -7.51
CA PRO A 657 -0.67 0.21 -7.16
C PRO A 657 -0.83 0.30 -5.64
N SER A 658 -1.62 1.27 -5.16
CA SER A 658 -1.89 1.35 -3.72
C SER A 658 -2.57 0.07 -3.22
N PRO A 659 -2.20 -0.48 -2.04
CA PRO A 659 -2.78 -1.73 -1.54
C PRO A 659 -4.30 -1.69 -1.38
N HIS A 660 -4.84 -0.53 -1.01
CA HIS A 660 -6.27 -0.36 -0.71
C HIS A 660 -7.13 -0.02 -1.92
N LYS A 661 -6.68 0.87 -2.81
CA LYS A 661 -7.48 1.32 -3.98
C LYS A 661 -7.12 0.56 -5.25
N GLN A 662 -5.99 -0.18 -5.28
CA GLN A 662 -5.43 -0.85 -6.46
C GLN A 662 -5.22 0.06 -7.69
N THR A 663 -5.18 1.38 -7.46
CA THR A 663 -4.91 2.42 -8.46
C THR A 663 -3.50 2.98 -8.32
N PHE A 664 -2.98 3.51 -9.41
CA PHE A 664 -1.72 4.26 -9.42
C PHE A 664 -1.91 5.67 -8.82
N THR A 665 -0.84 6.21 -8.20
CA THR A 665 -0.78 7.61 -7.75
C THR A 665 -0.37 8.52 -8.90
N GLY A 666 -0.39 9.85 -8.70
CA GLY A 666 0.10 10.81 -9.69
C GLY A 666 1.52 10.51 -10.16
N ASN A 667 2.45 10.34 -9.22
CA ASN A 667 3.84 10.01 -9.52
C ASN A 667 4.00 8.69 -10.29
N HIS A 668 3.21 7.66 -9.96
CA HIS A 668 3.24 6.40 -10.69
C HIS A 668 2.73 6.59 -12.13
N THR A 669 1.63 7.32 -12.30
CA THR A 669 1.02 7.59 -13.61
C THR A 669 2.00 8.31 -14.53
N ILE A 670 2.64 9.39 -14.07
CA ILE A 670 3.63 10.14 -14.87
C ILE A 670 4.82 9.26 -15.28
N ARG A 671 5.28 8.34 -14.40
CA ARG A 671 6.35 7.39 -14.76
C ARG A 671 5.92 6.41 -15.85
N LEU A 672 4.68 5.94 -15.80
CA LEU A 672 4.11 4.98 -16.76
C LEU A 672 3.71 5.61 -18.10
N LEU A 673 3.61 6.93 -18.17
CA LEU A 673 3.32 7.68 -19.40
C LEU A 673 4.56 8.02 -20.24
N LYS A 674 5.77 7.69 -19.76
CA LYS A 674 6.98 7.82 -20.58
C LYS A 674 6.92 6.83 -21.73
N GLU A 675 7.25 7.26 -22.95
CA GLU A 675 7.17 6.41 -24.14
C GLU A 675 7.94 5.08 -23.99
N ALA A 676 9.18 5.14 -23.50
CA ALA A 676 9.96 3.93 -23.22
C ALA A 676 9.31 2.98 -22.20
N ALA A 677 8.55 3.52 -21.24
CA ALA A 677 7.80 2.71 -20.30
C ALA A 677 6.58 2.06 -21.00
N ILE A 678 5.83 2.84 -21.79
CA ILE A 678 4.67 2.39 -22.57
C ILE A 678 5.04 1.19 -23.43
N GLU A 679 6.10 1.31 -24.24
CA GLU A 679 6.55 0.21 -25.09
C GLU A 679 6.89 -1.03 -24.24
N LYS A 680 7.68 -0.86 -23.17
CA LYS A 680 8.11 -1.97 -22.31
C LYS A 680 6.96 -2.82 -21.75
N TYR A 681 5.89 -2.20 -21.24
CA TYR A 681 4.76 -2.96 -20.66
C TYR A 681 3.70 -3.36 -21.67
N CYS A 682 3.61 -2.71 -22.83
CA CYS A 682 2.67 -3.10 -23.88
C CYS A 682 3.24 -4.20 -24.81
N ASP A 683 4.56 -4.34 -24.92
CA ASP A 683 5.21 -5.36 -25.78
C ASP A 683 5.08 -6.79 -25.26
N ILE A 684 4.51 -6.99 -24.07
CA ILE A 684 4.18 -8.33 -23.57
C ILE A 684 2.93 -8.91 -24.25
N PHE A 685 2.12 -8.06 -24.90
CA PHE A 685 0.88 -8.44 -25.55
C PHE A 685 1.11 -8.69 -27.05
N PRO A 686 0.35 -9.60 -27.67
CA PRO A 686 0.37 -9.73 -29.13
C PRO A 686 -0.15 -8.44 -29.79
N PRO A 687 0.39 -8.06 -30.97
CA PRO A 687 -0.10 -6.90 -31.71
C PRO A 687 -1.60 -7.00 -32.00
N SER A 688 -2.35 -5.93 -31.71
CA SER A 688 -3.77 -5.82 -32.04
C SER A 688 -4.15 -4.35 -32.25
N SER A 689 -5.22 -4.10 -33.01
CA SER A 689 -5.73 -2.75 -33.22
C SER A 689 -6.07 -2.05 -31.90
N LYS A 690 -6.74 -2.76 -30.97
CA LYS A 690 -7.05 -2.23 -29.63
C LYS A 690 -5.79 -1.82 -28.86
N LEU A 691 -4.75 -2.66 -28.86
CA LEU A 691 -3.48 -2.34 -28.19
C LEU A 691 -2.81 -1.11 -28.80
N SER A 692 -2.82 -0.98 -30.12
CA SER A 692 -2.25 0.19 -30.81
C SER A 692 -2.91 1.48 -30.38
N HIS A 693 -4.25 1.50 -30.31
CA HIS A 693 -4.99 2.67 -29.84
C HIS A 693 -4.73 2.97 -28.35
N ILE A 694 -4.62 1.94 -27.50
CA ILE A 694 -4.24 2.14 -26.08
C ILE A 694 -2.83 2.75 -25.97
N LYS A 695 -1.85 2.26 -26.76
CA LYS A 695 -0.48 2.81 -26.79
C LYS A 695 -0.51 4.29 -27.18
N GLU A 696 -1.19 4.64 -28.27
CA GLU A 696 -1.26 6.03 -28.74
C GLU A 696 -2.05 6.94 -27.80
N PHE A 697 -3.12 6.45 -27.16
CA PHE A 697 -3.80 7.17 -26.09
C PHE A 697 -2.82 7.52 -24.95
N LEU A 698 -2.05 6.54 -24.46
CA LEU A 698 -1.06 6.76 -23.39
C LEU A 698 0.01 7.78 -23.79
N LYS A 699 0.52 7.73 -25.04
CA LYS A 699 1.49 8.71 -25.53
C LYS A 699 0.92 10.12 -25.56
N ASN A 700 -0.30 10.29 -26.07
CA ASN A 700 -0.98 11.60 -26.07
C ASN A 700 -1.26 12.12 -24.66
N MET A 701 -1.63 11.24 -23.71
CA MET A 701 -1.75 11.62 -22.30
C MET A 701 -0.39 11.99 -21.68
N GLY A 702 0.70 11.36 -22.12
CA GLY A 702 2.07 11.73 -21.75
C GLY A 702 2.43 13.14 -22.22
N LYS A 703 2.12 13.49 -23.47
CA LYS A 703 2.29 14.85 -24.01
C LYS A 703 1.43 15.87 -23.26
N PHE A 704 0.15 15.58 -23.04
CA PHE A 704 -0.73 16.40 -22.20
C PHE A 704 -0.11 16.68 -20.83
N ALA A 705 0.47 15.66 -20.18
CA ALA A 705 1.10 15.82 -18.88
C ALA A 705 2.34 16.73 -18.91
N LEU A 706 3.09 16.78 -20.02
CA LEU A 706 4.23 17.69 -20.20
C LEU A 706 3.80 19.15 -20.34
N LEU A 707 2.58 19.41 -20.83
CA LEU A 707 1.98 20.74 -20.96
C LEU A 707 1.31 21.23 -19.66
N CYS A 708 1.20 20.38 -18.64
CA CYS A 708 0.74 20.76 -17.30
C CYS A 708 1.84 21.50 -16.51
N VAL A 709 2.21 22.71 -16.97
CA VAL A 709 3.30 23.52 -16.40
C VAL A 709 2.79 24.73 -15.61
N PRO A 710 3.54 25.19 -14.59
CA PRO A 710 3.17 26.33 -13.75
C PRO A 710 3.51 27.71 -14.38
N ARG A 711 3.49 27.81 -15.71
CA ARG A 711 3.82 29.03 -16.47
C ARG A 711 2.78 29.27 -17.56
N ASP A 712 2.94 30.39 -18.27
CA ASP A 712 2.20 30.61 -19.51
C ASP A 712 2.66 29.63 -20.57
N LEU A 713 1.68 29.05 -21.26
CA LEU A 713 1.83 28.28 -22.47
C LEU A 713 2.02 29.25 -23.64
N THR A 714 2.86 28.88 -24.60
CA THR A 714 2.91 29.56 -25.89
C THR A 714 1.65 29.23 -26.69
N ASP A 715 1.40 30.01 -27.75
CA ASP A 715 0.24 29.73 -28.62
C ASP A 715 0.38 28.37 -29.31
N ASP A 716 1.61 27.99 -29.71
CA ASP A 716 1.93 26.68 -30.25
C ASP A 716 1.67 25.55 -29.24
N GLU A 717 2.03 25.75 -27.96
CA GLU A 717 1.76 24.79 -26.89
C GLU A 717 0.26 24.63 -26.62
N ILE A 718 -0.56 25.68 -26.82
CA ILE A 718 -2.02 25.60 -26.71
C ILE A 718 -2.61 24.81 -27.89
N VAL A 719 -2.06 24.98 -29.10
CA VAL A 719 -2.43 24.16 -30.27
C VAL A 719 -2.06 22.69 -30.03
N GLU A 720 -0.84 22.43 -29.56
CA GLU A 720 -0.37 21.08 -29.22
C GLU A 720 -1.26 20.44 -28.12
N LEU A 721 -1.67 21.22 -27.12
CA LEU A 721 -2.58 20.78 -26.08
C LEU A 721 -3.92 20.30 -26.67
N ASP A 722 -4.50 21.07 -27.60
CA ASP A 722 -5.74 20.73 -28.27
C ASP A 722 -5.60 19.44 -29.10
N GLU A 723 -4.53 19.34 -29.89
CA GLU A 723 -4.23 18.16 -30.71
C GLU A 723 -4.05 16.90 -29.86
N CYS A 724 -3.28 16.97 -28.77
CA CYS A 724 -3.07 15.83 -27.88
C CYS A 724 -4.38 15.36 -27.25
N ILE A 725 -5.26 16.28 -26.84
CA ILE A 725 -6.57 15.95 -26.26
C ILE A 725 -7.48 15.28 -27.29
N LYS A 726 -7.55 15.83 -28.51
CA LYS A 726 -8.33 15.27 -29.62
C LYS A 726 -7.86 13.86 -29.97
N ASN A 727 -6.54 13.68 -30.15
CA ASN A 727 -5.94 12.39 -30.47
C ASN A 727 -6.12 11.37 -29.34
N ALA A 728 -6.04 11.78 -28.07
CA ALA A 728 -6.33 10.92 -26.94
C ALA A 728 -7.78 10.42 -26.98
N PHE A 729 -8.74 11.30 -27.25
CA PHE A 729 -10.16 10.92 -27.34
C PHE A 729 -10.43 9.96 -28.50
N GLU A 730 -9.94 10.23 -29.70
CA GLU A 730 -10.15 9.36 -30.86
C GLU A 730 -9.56 7.96 -30.64
N ASN A 731 -8.39 7.86 -30.00
CA ASN A 731 -7.83 6.56 -29.64
C ASN A 731 -8.70 5.79 -28.63
N VAL A 732 -9.25 6.47 -27.61
CA VAL A 732 -10.19 5.84 -26.66
C VAL A 732 -11.49 5.43 -27.35
N ARG A 733 -11.96 6.23 -28.32
CA ARG A 733 -13.15 5.95 -29.12
C ARG A 733 -13.00 4.65 -29.92
N HIS A 734 -11.81 4.37 -30.43
CA HIS A 734 -11.51 3.12 -31.12
C HIS A 734 -11.21 1.94 -30.19
N SER A 735 -10.48 2.15 -29.09
CA SER A 735 -10.12 1.05 -28.17
C SER A 735 -11.28 0.58 -27.29
N SER A 736 -12.17 1.51 -26.91
CA SER A 736 -13.25 1.30 -25.95
C SER A 736 -14.54 2.03 -26.36
N PRO A 737 -15.11 1.77 -27.56
CA PRO A 737 -16.24 2.53 -28.12
C PRO A 737 -17.49 2.52 -27.24
N GLN A 738 -17.76 1.41 -26.58
CA GLN A 738 -18.93 1.20 -25.71
C GLN A 738 -18.75 1.73 -24.29
N ALA A 739 -17.56 2.24 -23.94
CA ALA A 739 -17.37 2.83 -22.63
C ALA A 739 -18.11 4.17 -22.55
N PHE A 740 -18.66 4.49 -21.39
CA PHE A 740 -19.27 5.79 -21.16
C PHE A 740 -18.22 6.88 -20.95
N VAL A 741 -18.50 8.05 -21.53
CA VAL A 741 -17.79 9.30 -21.26
C VAL A 741 -17.84 9.56 -19.76
N THR A 742 -16.69 9.90 -19.18
CA THR A 742 -16.60 10.23 -17.75
C THR A 742 -16.65 11.74 -17.57
N PRO A 743 -17.02 12.25 -16.37
CA PRO A 743 -16.95 13.68 -16.09
C PRO A 743 -15.55 14.26 -16.37
N LYS A 744 -14.49 13.49 -16.08
CA LYS A 744 -13.10 13.84 -16.37
C LYS A 744 -12.81 13.94 -17.87
N MET A 745 -13.31 13.00 -18.67
CA MET A 745 -13.14 13.02 -20.12
C MET A 745 -13.89 14.20 -20.73
N HIS A 746 -15.13 14.43 -20.30
CA HIS A 746 -15.93 15.57 -20.75
C HIS A 746 -15.23 16.90 -20.41
N PHE A 747 -14.78 17.09 -19.17
CA PHE A 747 -14.09 18.31 -18.77
C PHE A 747 -12.78 18.53 -19.55
N LEU A 748 -12.04 17.46 -19.84
CA LEU A 748 -10.85 17.51 -20.68
C LEU A 748 -11.17 18.01 -22.10
N LEU A 749 -12.21 17.46 -22.72
CA LEU A 749 -12.57 17.75 -24.11
C LEU A 749 -13.21 19.12 -24.31
N GLU A 750 -14.10 19.52 -23.39
CA GLU A 750 -14.96 20.69 -23.55
C GLU A 750 -14.40 21.97 -22.93
N HIS A 751 -13.60 21.85 -21.86
CA HIS A 751 -13.33 22.99 -20.98
C HIS A 751 -11.83 23.26 -20.76
N THR A 752 -10.96 22.28 -20.96
CA THR A 752 -9.53 22.44 -20.65
C THR A 752 -8.81 23.35 -21.65
N VAL A 753 -9.07 23.21 -22.95
CA VAL A 753 -8.49 24.09 -23.98
C VAL A 753 -9.07 25.51 -23.88
N GLU A 754 -10.37 25.64 -23.60
CA GLU A 754 -11.02 26.94 -23.32
C GLU A 754 -10.33 27.67 -22.17
N PHE A 755 -10.08 26.96 -21.06
CA PHE A 755 -9.35 27.51 -19.91
C PHE A 755 -7.92 27.92 -20.29
N ALA A 756 -7.22 27.09 -21.07
CA ALA A 756 -5.87 27.38 -21.55
C ALA A 756 -5.83 28.66 -22.41
N ILE A 757 -6.79 28.85 -23.33
CA ILE A 757 -6.88 30.06 -24.15
C ILE A 757 -7.14 31.29 -23.26
N GLN A 758 -8.06 31.17 -22.29
CA GLN A 758 -8.46 32.29 -21.46
C GLN A 758 -7.36 32.75 -20.50
N HIS A 759 -6.56 31.82 -19.98
CA HIS A 759 -5.62 32.02 -18.87
C HIS A 759 -4.16 31.76 -19.23
N ARG A 760 -3.88 31.36 -20.48
CA ARG A 760 -2.58 30.90 -20.98
C ARG A 760 -1.97 29.77 -20.15
N SER A 761 -2.74 29.03 -19.35
CA SER A 761 -2.23 27.93 -18.53
C SER A 761 -3.36 27.00 -18.11
N ILE A 762 -3.05 25.74 -17.83
CA ILE A 762 -3.97 24.76 -17.23
C ILE A 762 -3.51 24.27 -15.85
N ALA A 763 -2.32 24.69 -15.41
CA ALA A 763 -1.67 24.19 -14.20
C ALA A 763 -0.82 25.24 -13.47
N ARG A 764 -1.03 26.54 -13.75
CA ARG A 764 -0.43 27.66 -12.99
C ARG A 764 -0.58 27.44 -11.49
N THR A 765 -1.76 27.08 -11.04
CA THR A 765 -1.98 26.46 -9.73
C THR A 765 -2.70 25.13 -9.95
N SER A 766 -2.37 24.09 -9.19
CA SER A 766 -2.91 22.74 -9.37
C SER A 766 -2.96 21.97 -8.04
N GLU A 767 -3.69 20.85 -8.01
CA GLU A 767 -3.76 19.98 -6.83
C GLU A 767 -2.42 19.37 -6.37
N GLN A 768 -1.35 19.45 -7.17
CA GLN A 768 -0.04 18.91 -6.79
C GLN A 768 0.51 19.52 -5.49
N GLY A 769 0.26 20.80 -5.27
CA GLY A 769 0.64 21.48 -4.02
C GLY A 769 -0.05 20.87 -2.81
N LEU A 770 -1.34 20.50 -2.95
CA LEU A 770 -2.11 19.86 -1.89
C LEU A 770 -1.61 18.45 -1.58
N GLU A 771 -1.33 17.61 -2.59
CA GLU A 771 -0.73 16.28 -2.35
C GLU A 771 0.61 16.37 -1.58
N ALA A 772 1.39 17.42 -1.84
CA ALA A 772 2.62 17.68 -1.12
C ALA A 772 2.39 18.23 0.30
N ILE A 773 1.36 19.05 0.54
CA ILE A 773 1.01 19.54 1.89
C ILE A 773 0.53 18.42 2.80
N HIS A 774 -0.21 17.43 2.28
CA HIS A 774 -0.60 16.24 3.04
C HIS A 774 0.61 15.48 3.57
N ARG A 775 1.61 15.26 2.72
CA ARG A 775 2.86 14.61 3.13
C ARG A 775 3.67 15.45 4.12
N ALA A 776 3.66 16.78 3.98
CA ALA A 776 4.33 17.67 4.91
C ALA A 776 3.67 17.64 6.29
N LEU A 777 2.33 17.75 6.36
CA LEU A 777 1.59 17.72 7.62
C LEU A 777 1.75 16.37 8.35
N ASN A 778 1.71 15.24 7.62
CA ASN A 778 1.94 13.92 8.20
C ASN A 778 3.34 13.79 8.84
N ARG A 779 4.38 14.35 8.19
CA ARG A 779 5.72 14.42 8.77
C ARG A 779 5.78 15.30 10.02
N MET A 780 5.09 16.44 10.02
CA MET A 780 5.02 17.32 11.21
C MET A 780 4.32 16.63 12.38
N LYS A 781 3.21 15.94 12.12
CA LYS A 781 2.51 15.16 13.16
C LYS A 781 3.40 14.10 13.79
N LEU A 782 4.20 13.40 12.98
CA LEU A 782 5.18 12.44 13.49
C LEU A 782 6.26 13.14 14.33
N ARG A 783 6.77 14.29 13.88
CA ARG A 783 7.75 15.11 14.61
C ARG A 783 7.25 15.59 15.97
N TYR A 784 5.95 15.91 16.08
CA TYR A 784 5.32 16.37 17.32
C TYR A 784 4.49 15.27 18.00
N SER A 785 4.75 14.00 17.69
CA SER A 785 3.99 12.86 18.23
C SER A 785 4.13 12.69 19.74
N THR A 786 5.25 13.13 20.32
CA THR A 786 5.51 13.09 21.77
C THR A 786 4.85 14.22 22.54
N VAL A 787 4.20 15.18 21.86
CA VAL A 787 3.44 16.25 22.52
C VAL A 787 2.10 15.69 22.99
N PRO A 788 1.84 15.63 24.31
CA PRO A 788 0.68 14.89 24.85
C PRO A 788 -0.65 15.58 24.56
N HIS A 789 -0.68 16.91 24.53
CA HIS A 789 -1.90 17.67 24.31
C HIS A 789 -2.18 17.86 22.82
N ASN A 790 -3.34 17.38 22.37
CA ASN A 790 -3.73 17.41 20.97
C ASN A 790 -3.81 18.85 20.40
N LYS A 791 -4.46 19.77 21.13
CA LYS A 791 -4.45 21.21 20.82
C LYS A 791 -3.05 21.77 20.60
N GLU A 792 -2.11 21.53 21.51
CA GLU A 792 -0.73 22.03 21.39
C GLU A 792 0.01 21.40 20.20
N ARG A 793 -0.22 20.10 19.94
CA ARG A 793 0.35 19.42 18.77
C ARG A 793 -0.13 20.06 17.47
N HIS A 794 -1.42 20.39 17.36
CA HIS A 794 -1.98 21.07 16.20
C HIS A 794 -1.47 22.51 16.05
N THR A 795 -1.30 23.23 17.16
CA THR A 795 -0.64 24.55 17.20
C THR A 795 0.76 24.47 16.60
N LEU A 796 1.59 23.53 17.03
CA LEU A 796 2.96 23.36 16.53
C LEU A 796 3.02 22.94 15.06
N CYS A 797 2.09 22.08 14.62
CA CYS A 797 1.97 21.69 13.22
C CYS A 797 1.62 22.89 12.34
N PHE A 798 0.63 23.69 12.73
CA PHE A 798 0.21 24.85 11.95
C PHE A 798 1.29 25.94 11.91
N ARG A 799 1.93 26.24 13.04
CA ARG A 799 3.11 27.14 13.07
C ARG A 799 4.21 26.68 12.12
N SER A 800 4.47 25.37 12.07
CA SER A 800 5.48 24.81 11.17
C SER A 800 5.13 24.98 9.70
N LEU A 801 3.84 24.98 9.33
CA LEU A 801 3.41 25.33 7.97
C LEU A 801 3.69 26.80 7.67
N LEU A 802 3.34 27.71 8.59
CA LEU A 802 3.59 29.15 8.46
C LEU A 802 5.10 29.46 8.32
N TYR A 803 5.95 28.81 9.10
CA TYR A 803 7.41 28.97 9.00
C TYR A 803 7.94 28.60 7.62
N ARG A 804 7.48 27.47 7.08
CA ARG A 804 7.90 27.01 5.76
C ARG A 804 7.38 27.94 4.66
N ASN A 805 6.17 28.47 4.82
CA ASN A 805 5.64 29.47 3.92
C ASN A 805 6.53 30.72 3.92
N TYR A 806 6.80 31.27 5.09
CA TYR A 806 7.67 32.43 5.23
C TYR A 806 9.09 32.21 4.67
N SER A 807 9.76 31.11 5.03
CA SER A 807 11.11 30.80 4.52
C SER A 807 11.15 30.60 3.00
N SER A 808 10.06 30.10 2.40
CA SER A 808 9.99 29.85 0.96
C SER A 808 9.96 31.11 0.10
N ASP A 809 9.74 32.29 0.68
CA ASP A 809 9.60 33.54 -0.08
C ASP A 809 10.82 34.42 0.08
N LEU A 810 11.65 34.10 1.07
CA LEU A 810 12.99 34.65 1.18
C LEU A 810 14.00 33.86 0.34
N ASN A 811 13.86 32.53 0.29
CA ASN A 811 14.66 31.63 -0.58
C ASN A 811 14.15 31.58 -2.01
#